data_AF-M7TMC8-F1
#
_entry.id   AF-M7TMC8-F1
#
_cell.length_a   1.000
_cell.length_b   1.000
_cell.length_c   1.000
_cell.angle_alpha   90.00
_cell.angle_beta   90.00
_cell.angle_gamma   90.00
#
_symmetry.space_group_name_H-M   'P 1'
#
loop_
_entity.id
_entity.type
_entity.pdbx_description
1 polymer ?
#
loop_
_entity_poly.entity_id
_entity_poly.type
_entity_poly.pdbx_seq_one_letter_code
_entity_poly.pdbx_strand_id
1 'polypeptide(L)'
;MVRLNDKVSSPVVLTPEMGASNQTVVTARYQGTKMDCFNQMILSHWKDFSRAIEDEDSGLEPIRADGSSLNLATLVAIARYRRKISLSEEATRKMKNSVNAFQKRIQDGESVYGVNTGFGGSADVRPKNISEVSASLFRMLHYGIISGPPDSRHVEELATNDPMSAVKQRESKTAKLARLAIPLSDPVCSTTMPESWVRGAMAIRANTLAKGASAIRPVIVQSLFDLLNKEIIPAVPLRGSISASGDLSPLSYIGGALEGKSAIQVYVDFDRKRVSADKALLQADIAPAVFGPKEGLSLVNGTAVTASVAALAMHEAIMQALLSQILTAMSVEALSGTDESFNPFFAEVRPHRGQTISAKNIHSFLAGSKLTKGNDTQEFQLRQDRYSIRTASQWIGPSLEDLLLSYEQVSIELNSTTDNPLVSDDGKIRHGGNFQAKSITSAVEKTRQACQSIGQMLFAQCTELINPATNNGLPPNLVADEPSESWMFKGIDIMIAALQSELGFLSNPVGSHVQTAEMGNQALNSLGLISSRYTLSALEVLTQLSAAHLVAVCQALDLRGIQNLFFMNLKPKFEGSFIQCLGKYPVARPSEWDDPMETKESSKLQLLLWDKLTTTLNSSSNMDSTTRFKHTAQSLQAVILETLEPSLEMLQVLKCWTELCSEQMIYAHTLAKRQHFESTAMAKFFLGKAGERMYRYLRNELHIPFVDEEYLKSSEWLPEKPDSYQSVGSMVTAVYESMRSGELYSVAIECLKDAEEEVMTSDHLTYFGTNMELPSSATSIADAVDTGSKPEEIPKASETDDNGTSNVWRSWTPGSESVKEPLKTFHRKTKTGCRRCRTRRVKVGGVFPSTRDACDESQPSCLKCERHGVECKYESTRSRKIPESPDTENITAQELRTRFPETAERRLRELTLLHHYTTHTSRTVTLNNPANRDQAAIDIFTQTVPEIALTNEALLYSIYCISSLHLNDKTPSSNAEASTSTRDTSLVDAYTYLDMTLRLHRQDTHHLTPQNADAICLTSSNLRVCAFAMLQQRSLSPYTPPSEWIKITRGASMAFKAACQCISSRHVDANDEAQNRSVAWMFVKRMPVLADPVEMLDEQNAGMFIHLLRRSHSDWENEEWSEEIEKAYRSTICFLGYVYKHIEAKANPAVITRLLIGFPFFIEQRFVELVDEGKDRALALLGIIFALFVRVKNIWWIGLCGERETRGILGILGDEWRDVKEEIAELIREGEMDIYEFI
;
A
#
# COMPACT_ATOMS: atom_id res chain seq x y z
N MET A 1 56.50 -3.82 -31.57
CA MET A 1 56.63 -3.13 -32.88
C MET A 1 55.27 -2.63 -33.37
N VAL A 2 55.09 -1.32 -33.29
CA VAL A 2 54.55 -0.39 -34.30
C VAL A 2 53.56 -0.94 -35.35
N ARG A 3 52.31 -0.45 -35.25
CA ARG A 3 51.52 0.35 -36.22
C ARG A 3 51.62 0.12 -37.75
N LEU A 4 50.43 0.32 -38.34
CA LEU A 4 50.08 0.89 -39.66
C LEU A 4 50.29 -0.04 -40.86
N ASN A 5 49.30 -0.42 -41.68
CA ASN A 5 48.21 0.25 -42.43
C ASN A 5 48.50 0.09 -43.93
N ASP A 6 47.40 0.01 -44.69
CA ASP A 6 47.27 0.19 -46.13
C ASP A 6 47.73 -0.97 -47.04
N LYS A 7 46.78 -1.62 -47.71
CA LYS A 7 46.36 -1.17 -49.06
C LYS A 7 45.23 -2.01 -49.65
N VAL A 8 44.39 -1.26 -50.35
CA VAL A 8 43.29 -1.61 -51.25
C VAL A 8 43.76 -2.47 -52.43
N SER A 9 42.97 -3.49 -52.79
CA SER A 9 42.71 -3.88 -54.19
C SER A 9 41.60 -4.93 -54.32
N SER A 10 40.49 -4.52 -54.91
CA SER A 10 39.61 -5.38 -55.76
C SER A 10 40.07 -5.17 -57.22
N PRO A 11 39.75 -6.00 -58.25
CA PRO A 11 38.52 -6.80 -58.36
C PRO A 11 38.58 -8.13 -59.19
N VAL A 12 37.42 -8.80 -59.28
CA VAL A 12 36.90 -9.83 -60.25
C VAL A 12 37.58 -11.23 -60.25
N VAL A 13 36.93 -12.41 -60.36
CA VAL A 13 35.65 -12.91 -60.92
C VAL A 13 35.28 -14.25 -60.21
N LEU A 14 33.98 -14.55 -60.02
CA LEU A 14 33.27 -15.83 -60.33
C LEU A 14 31.93 -15.95 -59.57
N THR A 15 30.81 -15.91 -60.30
CA THR A 15 29.46 -16.43 -59.95
C THR A 15 29.33 -17.90 -60.44
N PRO A 16 28.26 -18.70 -60.17
CA PRO A 16 26.93 -18.50 -59.54
C PRO A 16 26.64 -19.56 -58.41
N GLU A 17 25.58 -19.51 -57.58
CA GLU A 17 24.21 -20.00 -57.81
C GLU A 17 23.37 -19.93 -56.50
N MET A 18 22.06 -20.13 -56.66
CA MET A 18 20.92 -19.88 -55.78
C MET A 18 20.80 -20.76 -54.52
N GLY A 19 20.11 -20.20 -53.51
CA GLY A 19 18.96 -20.85 -52.86
C GLY A 19 19.18 -21.58 -51.53
N ALA A 20 18.97 -20.89 -50.40
CA ALA A 20 18.52 -21.52 -49.17
C ALA A 20 17.59 -20.59 -48.38
N SER A 21 16.32 -20.98 -48.36
CA SER A 21 15.18 -20.32 -47.73
C SER A 21 15.09 -20.58 -46.22
N ASN A 22 14.68 -19.53 -45.51
CA ASN A 22 13.81 -19.52 -44.32
C ASN A 22 14.26 -20.25 -43.04
N GLN A 23 14.90 -19.50 -42.13
CA GLN A 23 14.57 -19.52 -40.70
C GLN A 23 14.55 -18.09 -40.15
N THR A 24 13.33 -17.57 -39.94
CA THR A 24 13.05 -16.26 -39.37
C THR A 24 13.21 -16.33 -37.85
N VAL A 25 14.34 -15.83 -37.35
CA VAL A 25 14.54 -15.49 -35.93
C VAL A 25 14.02 -14.06 -35.73
N VAL A 26 12.88 -13.92 -35.06
CA VAL A 26 12.37 -12.63 -34.60
C VAL A 26 13.06 -12.29 -33.29
N THR A 27 14.18 -11.59 -33.37
CA THR A 27 14.69 -10.75 -32.27
C THR A 27 15.46 -9.58 -32.87
N ALA A 28 15.24 -8.39 -32.30
CA ALA A 28 15.94 -7.13 -32.53
C ALA A 28 15.45 -6.24 -33.68
N ARG A 29 14.30 -5.58 -33.45
CA ARG A 29 14.12 -4.14 -33.72
C ARG A 29 13.41 -3.51 -32.53
N TYR A 30 14.19 -2.99 -31.58
CA TYR A 30 13.70 -2.14 -30.48
C TYR A 30 14.81 -1.16 -30.07
N GLN A 31 15.20 -0.29 -31.01
CA GLN A 31 16.02 0.89 -30.73
C GLN A 31 15.51 2.05 -31.59
N GLY A 32 15.07 3.11 -30.91
CA GLY A 32 14.43 4.32 -31.46
C GLY A 32 13.06 4.54 -30.80
N THR A 33 12.88 5.69 -30.12
CA THR A 33 11.67 6.18 -29.42
C THR A 33 11.16 5.40 -28.19
N LYS A 34 11.79 5.56 -27.03
CA LYS A 34 11.38 4.94 -25.74
C LYS A 34 10.86 5.91 -24.65
N MET A 35 10.58 7.16 -24.99
CA MET A 35 10.23 8.20 -23.99
C MET A 35 8.73 8.30 -23.65
N ASP A 36 7.84 7.54 -24.32
CA ASP A 36 6.37 7.77 -24.20
C ASP A 36 5.51 6.47 -24.12
N CYS A 37 5.93 5.45 -23.37
CA CYS A 37 5.30 4.12 -23.51
C CYS A 37 3.94 3.92 -22.80
N PHE A 38 3.54 4.75 -21.83
CA PHE A 38 2.27 4.55 -21.11
C PHE A 38 1.06 5.04 -21.90
N ASN A 39 1.06 6.29 -22.33
CA ASN A 39 -0.03 6.86 -23.14
C ASN A 39 -0.22 6.07 -24.43
N GLN A 40 0.86 5.75 -25.13
CA GLN A 40 0.82 4.90 -26.34
C GLN A 40 0.25 3.51 -26.06
N MET A 41 0.62 2.88 -24.93
CA MET A 41 0.07 1.59 -24.51
C MET A 41 -1.44 1.67 -24.29
N ILE A 42 -1.92 2.68 -23.55
CA ILE A 42 -3.35 2.87 -23.30
C ILE A 42 -4.12 3.14 -24.59
N LEU A 43 -3.63 4.05 -25.44
CA LEU A 43 -4.29 4.39 -26.71
C LEU A 43 -4.32 3.19 -27.66
N SER A 44 -3.23 2.43 -27.75
CA SER A 44 -3.18 1.18 -28.53
C SER A 44 -4.14 0.14 -27.96
N HIS A 45 -4.13 -0.06 -26.64
CA HIS A 45 -5.02 -0.99 -25.94
C HIS A 45 -6.49 -0.63 -26.21
N TRP A 46 -6.85 0.64 -26.05
CA TRP A 46 -8.22 1.12 -26.26
C TRP A 46 -8.66 1.03 -27.71
N LYS A 47 -7.77 1.32 -28.66
CA LYS A 47 -8.03 1.14 -30.10
C LYS A 47 -8.32 -0.32 -30.43
N ASP A 48 -7.54 -1.25 -29.89
CA ASP A 48 -7.75 -2.68 -30.08
C ASP A 48 -9.06 -3.14 -29.44
N PHE A 49 -9.36 -2.66 -28.24
CA PHE A 49 -10.59 -2.95 -27.51
C PHE A 49 -11.82 -2.43 -28.27
N SER A 50 -11.79 -1.16 -28.68
CA SER A 50 -12.88 -0.50 -29.42
C SER A 50 -13.21 -1.21 -30.74
N ARG A 51 -12.18 -1.67 -31.47
CA ARG A 51 -12.37 -2.47 -32.69
C ARG A 51 -12.94 -3.86 -32.39
N ALA A 52 -12.54 -4.45 -31.27
CA ALA A 52 -12.96 -5.81 -30.91
C ALA A 52 -14.41 -5.88 -30.39
N ILE A 53 -14.97 -4.77 -29.91
CA ILE A 53 -16.36 -4.67 -29.41
C ILE A 53 -17.31 -4.04 -30.43
N GLU A 54 -16.86 -3.76 -31.66
CA GLU A 54 -17.74 -3.35 -32.76
C GLU A 54 -18.75 -4.46 -33.08
N ASP A 55 -19.96 -4.03 -33.43
CA ASP A 55 -21.20 -4.84 -33.46
C ASP A 55 -21.07 -6.18 -34.19
N GLU A 56 -21.77 -7.24 -33.75
CA GLU A 56 -21.76 -8.52 -34.49
C GLU A 56 -22.33 -8.38 -35.91
N ASP A 57 -23.26 -7.44 -36.11
CA ASP A 57 -23.83 -7.09 -37.42
C ASP A 57 -22.83 -6.42 -38.38
N SER A 58 -21.63 -6.08 -37.91
CA SER A 58 -20.56 -5.52 -38.75
C SER A 58 -19.87 -6.57 -39.64
N GLY A 59 -20.16 -7.86 -39.47
CA GLY A 59 -19.53 -8.94 -40.23
C GLY A 59 -18.06 -9.18 -39.89
N LEU A 60 -17.59 -8.67 -38.74
CA LEU A 60 -16.19 -8.85 -38.33
C LEU A 60 -15.89 -10.33 -38.07
N GLU A 61 -14.82 -10.83 -38.71
CA GLU A 61 -14.26 -12.17 -38.52
C GLU A 61 -13.92 -12.46 -37.05
N PRO A 62 -14.20 -13.68 -36.53
CA PRO A 62 -13.81 -14.08 -35.17
C PRO A 62 -12.33 -13.81 -34.88
N ILE A 63 -12.01 -13.48 -33.62
CA ILE A 63 -10.62 -13.37 -33.19
C ILE A 63 -9.95 -14.73 -33.41
N ARG A 64 -8.78 -14.76 -34.05
CA ARG A 64 -8.08 -16.01 -34.36
C ARG A 64 -7.10 -16.36 -33.26
N ALA A 65 -7.28 -17.52 -32.64
CA ALA A 65 -6.30 -18.12 -31.74
C ALA A 65 -5.20 -18.82 -32.57
N ASP A 66 -3.98 -18.29 -32.49
CA ASP A 66 -2.77 -18.86 -33.09
C ASP A 66 -1.71 -19.27 -32.04
N GLY A 67 -2.02 -19.02 -30.76
CA GLY A 67 -1.15 -19.27 -29.61
C GLY A 67 -0.08 -18.22 -29.37
N SER A 68 -0.09 -17.11 -30.08
CA SER A 68 0.98 -16.09 -30.03
C SER A 68 0.51 -14.63 -30.13
N SER A 69 -0.71 -14.36 -30.64
CA SER A 69 -1.18 -13.00 -30.92
C SER A 69 -2.42 -12.55 -30.12
N LEU A 70 -2.85 -13.32 -29.11
CA LEU A 70 -3.96 -12.90 -28.24
C LEU A 70 -3.54 -11.70 -27.39
N ASN A 71 -4.07 -10.52 -27.71
CA ASN A 71 -3.77 -9.31 -26.95
C ASN A 71 -4.76 -9.12 -25.79
N LEU A 72 -4.37 -8.32 -24.79
CA LEU A 72 -5.17 -8.11 -23.57
C LEU A 72 -6.53 -7.47 -23.86
N ALA A 73 -6.60 -6.52 -24.79
CA ALA A 73 -7.83 -5.82 -25.17
C ALA A 73 -8.89 -6.74 -25.80
N THR A 74 -8.47 -7.58 -26.75
CA THR A 74 -9.34 -8.57 -27.41
C THR A 74 -9.80 -9.65 -26.45
N LEU A 75 -8.94 -10.05 -25.50
CA LEU A 75 -9.35 -10.92 -24.39
C LEU A 75 -10.46 -10.30 -23.55
N VAL A 76 -10.35 -9.01 -23.20
CA VAL A 76 -11.41 -8.29 -22.46
C VAL A 76 -12.71 -8.27 -23.27
N ALA A 77 -12.64 -8.05 -24.59
CA ALA A 77 -13.79 -8.12 -25.49
C ALA A 77 -14.46 -9.51 -25.49
N ILE A 78 -13.68 -10.59 -25.51
CA ILE A 78 -14.20 -11.98 -25.44
C ILE A 78 -14.84 -12.25 -24.06
N ALA A 79 -14.13 -11.86 -23.00
CA ALA A 79 -14.50 -12.13 -21.62
C ALA A 79 -15.76 -11.35 -21.19
N ARG A 80 -15.88 -10.08 -21.59
CA ARG A 80 -16.93 -9.17 -21.11
C ARG A 80 -18.01 -8.87 -22.13
N TYR A 81 -17.68 -8.85 -23.43
CA TYR A 81 -18.56 -8.38 -24.50
C TYR A 81 -18.87 -9.47 -25.53
N ARG A 82 -18.67 -10.73 -25.14
CA ARG A 82 -19.04 -11.93 -25.93
C ARG A 82 -18.43 -12.01 -27.32
N ARG A 83 -17.28 -11.36 -27.56
CA ARG A 83 -16.61 -11.43 -28.86
C ARG A 83 -16.24 -12.86 -29.21
N LYS A 84 -16.60 -13.32 -30.41
CA LYS A 84 -16.32 -14.67 -30.90
C LYS A 84 -14.82 -14.89 -31.18
N ILE A 85 -14.36 -16.11 -30.93
CA ILE A 85 -12.98 -16.57 -31.15
C ILE A 85 -12.98 -17.92 -31.88
N SER A 86 -11.99 -18.15 -32.75
CA SER A 86 -11.85 -19.38 -33.54
C SER A 86 -10.39 -19.85 -33.63
N LEU A 87 -10.19 -21.14 -33.91
CA LEU A 87 -8.86 -21.70 -34.12
C LEU A 87 -8.31 -21.33 -35.50
N SER A 88 -7.03 -20.95 -35.58
CA SER A 88 -6.35 -20.79 -36.88
C SER A 88 -5.98 -22.13 -37.52
N GLU A 89 -5.96 -22.19 -38.86
CA GLU A 89 -5.54 -23.38 -39.61
C GLU A 89 -4.08 -23.76 -39.29
N GLU A 90 -3.22 -22.76 -39.15
CA GLU A 90 -1.82 -22.95 -38.82
C GLU A 90 -1.62 -23.55 -37.42
N ALA A 91 -2.36 -23.06 -36.42
CA ALA A 91 -2.37 -23.67 -35.08
C ALA A 91 -2.86 -25.12 -35.13
N THR A 92 -3.92 -25.39 -35.90
CA THR A 92 -4.44 -26.75 -36.10
C THR A 92 -3.36 -27.70 -36.61
N ARG A 93 -2.55 -27.26 -37.56
CA ARG A 93 -1.42 -28.04 -38.11
C ARG A 93 -0.33 -28.29 -37.06
N LYS A 94 0.08 -27.27 -36.30
CA LYS A 94 1.06 -27.41 -35.22
C LYS A 94 0.61 -28.39 -34.14
N MET A 95 -0.65 -28.31 -33.74
CA MET A 95 -1.25 -29.23 -32.76
C MET A 95 -1.27 -30.68 -33.27
N LYS A 96 -1.67 -30.92 -34.53
CA LYS A 96 -1.62 -32.27 -35.13
C LYS A 96 -0.20 -32.84 -35.12
N ASN A 97 0.80 -32.01 -35.42
CA ASN A 97 2.20 -32.43 -35.42
C ASN A 97 2.67 -32.86 -34.02
N SER A 98 2.35 -32.10 -32.96
CA SER A 98 2.75 -32.50 -31.61
C SER A 98 2.00 -33.71 -31.09
N VAL A 99 0.71 -33.87 -31.44
CA VAL A 99 -0.06 -35.09 -31.12
C VAL A 99 0.59 -36.31 -31.77
N ASN A 100 0.96 -36.23 -33.05
CA ASN A 100 1.58 -37.34 -33.77
C ASN A 100 2.96 -37.68 -33.18
N ALA A 101 3.78 -36.66 -32.89
CA ALA A 101 5.09 -36.85 -32.26
C ALA A 101 4.95 -37.49 -30.87
N PHE A 102 3.99 -37.02 -30.07
CA PHE A 102 3.70 -37.57 -28.75
C PHE A 102 3.25 -39.03 -28.80
N GLN A 103 2.31 -39.37 -29.70
CA GLN A 103 1.82 -40.73 -29.86
C GLN A 103 2.94 -41.71 -30.23
N LYS A 104 3.86 -41.29 -31.12
CA LYS A 104 5.02 -42.09 -31.47
C LYS A 104 5.88 -42.41 -30.25
N ARG A 105 6.19 -41.42 -29.40
CA ARG A 105 6.99 -41.62 -28.17
C ARG A 105 6.32 -42.56 -27.17
N ILE A 106 5.00 -42.46 -27.01
CA ILE A 106 4.24 -43.36 -26.15
C ILE A 106 4.26 -44.80 -26.70
N GLN A 107 4.13 -44.96 -28.03
CA GLN A 107 4.25 -46.27 -28.68
C GLN A 107 5.66 -46.87 -28.55
N ASP A 108 6.69 -46.03 -28.57
CA ASP A 108 8.09 -46.42 -28.35
C ASP A 108 8.37 -46.80 -26.87
N GLY A 109 7.37 -46.75 -25.98
CA GLY A 109 7.48 -47.15 -24.58
C GLY A 109 8.08 -46.09 -23.65
N GLU A 110 8.14 -44.82 -24.07
CA GLU A 110 8.68 -43.73 -23.25
C GLU A 110 7.81 -43.50 -21.99
N SER A 111 8.45 -43.38 -20.82
CA SER A 111 7.77 -43.02 -19.57
C SER A 111 7.53 -41.52 -19.53
N VAL A 112 6.27 -41.10 -19.40
CA VAL A 112 5.83 -39.71 -19.51
C VAL A 112 4.93 -39.32 -18.33
N TYR A 113 5.33 -38.23 -17.66
CA TYR A 113 4.63 -37.68 -16.49
C TYR A 113 3.14 -37.43 -16.73
N GLY A 114 2.29 -37.93 -15.83
CA GLY A 114 0.84 -37.73 -15.84
C GLY A 114 0.12 -38.36 -17.02
N VAL A 115 0.78 -39.30 -17.71
CA VAL A 115 0.24 -40.07 -18.84
C VAL A 115 0.28 -41.56 -18.52
N ASN A 116 1.48 -42.13 -18.48
CA ASN A 116 1.72 -43.51 -18.03
C ASN A 116 2.44 -43.54 -16.68
N THR A 117 2.33 -42.44 -15.92
CA THR A 117 2.71 -42.30 -14.52
C THR A 117 1.57 -41.66 -13.73
N GLY A 118 1.66 -41.66 -12.40
CA GLY A 118 0.82 -40.82 -11.53
C GLY A 118 1.15 -39.32 -11.67
N PHE A 119 0.49 -38.50 -10.84
CA PHE A 119 0.63 -37.04 -10.80
C PHE A 119 1.29 -36.59 -9.49
N GLY A 120 1.92 -35.42 -9.51
CA GLY A 120 2.41 -34.75 -8.31
C GLY A 120 3.37 -35.61 -7.49
N GLY A 121 3.17 -35.65 -6.17
CA GLY A 121 3.91 -36.48 -5.22
C GLY A 121 3.77 -37.99 -5.43
N SER A 122 2.87 -38.44 -6.32
CA SER A 122 2.69 -39.86 -6.69
C SER A 122 3.16 -40.18 -8.12
N ALA A 123 4.07 -39.37 -8.69
CA ALA A 123 4.59 -39.57 -10.06
C ALA A 123 5.43 -40.86 -10.24
N ASP A 124 5.83 -41.52 -9.16
CA ASP A 124 6.49 -42.82 -9.15
C ASP A 124 5.53 -43.99 -9.42
N VAL A 125 4.22 -43.79 -9.25
CA VAL A 125 3.20 -44.81 -9.54
C VAL A 125 3.02 -45.00 -11.04
N ARG A 126 2.71 -46.24 -11.48
CA ARG A 126 2.40 -46.59 -12.88
C ARG A 126 0.95 -47.10 -13.00
N PRO A 127 0.07 -46.39 -13.74
CA PRO A 127 -1.32 -46.82 -13.92
C PRO A 127 -1.39 -48.05 -14.81
N LYS A 128 -2.28 -48.99 -14.47
CA LYS A 128 -2.55 -50.18 -15.30
C LYS A 128 -3.35 -49.84 -16.57
N ASN A 129 -4.22 -48.83 -16.49
CA ASN A 129 -5.04 -48.38 -17.61
C ASN A 129 -4.75 -46.91 -17.94
N ILE A 130 -3.97 -46.66 -18.99
CA ILE A 130 -3.59 -45.30 -19.42
C ILE A 130 -4.82 -44.48 -19.87
N SER A 131 -5.84 -45.12 -20.45
CA SER A 131 -7.02 -44.38 -20.95
C SER A 131 -7.90 -43.83 -19.84
N GLU A 132 -7.80 -44.36 -18.61
CA GLU A 132 -8.58 -43.89 -17.45
C GLU A 132 -7.91 -42.76 -16.66
N VAL A 133 -6.64 -42.45 -16.97
CA VAL A 133 -5.83 -41.48 -16.22
C VAL A 133 -6.45 -40.08 -16.29
N SER A 134 -6.85 -39.62 -17.48
CA SER A 134 -7.53 -38.32 -17.68
C SER A 134 -8.86 -38.23 -16.94
N ALA A 135 -9.69 -39.27 -17.01
CA ALA A 135 -10.98 -39.31 -16.30
C ALA A 135 -10.81 -39.30 -14.78
N SER A 136 -9.77 -39.98 -14.27
CA SER A 136 -9.44 -40.00 -12.84
C SER A 136 -8.93 -38.65 -12.36
N LEU A 137 -8.14 -37.96 -13.18
CA LEU A 137 -7.65 -36.61 -12.89
C LEU A 137 -8.81 -35.63 -12.69
N PHE A 138 -9.78 -35.59 -13.62
CA PHE A 138 -10.93 -34.70 -13.46
C PHE A 138 -11.76 -35.05 -12.22
N ARG A 139 -12.06 -36.33 -11.98
CA ARG A 139 -12.81 -36.76 -10.79
C ARG A 139 -12.15 -36.29 -9.49
N MET A 140 -10.83 -36.37 -9.39
CA MET A 140 -10.07 -35.91 -8.23
C MET A 140 -10.07 -34.39 -8.07
N LEU A 141 -10.13 -33.63 -9.17
CA LEU A 141 -10.04 -32.17 -9.17
C LEU A 141 -11.39 -31.45 -8.99
N HIS A 142 -12.51 -32.18 -9.09
CA HIS A 142 -13.87 -31.69 -8.84
C HIS A 142 -14.21 -31.60 -7.35
N TYR A 143 -13.45 -30.80 -6.59
CA TYR A 143 -13.62 -30.64 -5.13
C TYR A 143 -14.08 -29.25 -4.68
N GLY A 144 -14.15 -28.27 -5.59
CA GLY A 144 -14.55 -26.91 -5.23
C GLY A 144 -16.01 -26.80 -4.79
N ILE A 145 -16.32 -25.77 -4.00
CA ILE A 145 -17.64 -25.54 -3.40
C ILE A 145 -18.43 -24.55 -4.25
N ILE A 146 -19.67 -24.91 -4.61
CA ILE A 146 -20.62 -24.05 -5.34
C ILE A 146 -21.91 -23.98 -4.51
N SER A 147 -22.31 -22.75 -4.17
CA SER A 147 -23.53 -22.42 -3.44
C SER A 147 -24.60 -21.88 -4.39
N GLY A 148 -25.84 -21.93 -3.92
CA GLY A 148 -27.04 -21.60 -4.69
C GLY A 148 -27.89 -22.85 -4.95
N PRO A 149 -29.22 -22.72 -5.01
CA PRO A 149 -30.09 -23.87 -5.18
C PRO A 149 -29.80 -24.55 -6.53
N PRO A 150 -29.60 -25.88 -6.58
CA PRO A 150 -29.74 -26.61 -7.82
C PRO A 150 -31.22 -26.52 -8.20
N ASP A 151 -31.50 -25.84 -9.31
CA ASP A 151 -32.86 -25.51 -9.70
C ASP A 151 -33.74 -26.77 -9.78
N SER A 152 -34.60 -26.93 -8.76
CA SER A 152 -35.71 -27.89 -8.74
C SER A 152 -36.76 -27.45 -7.72
N ARG A 153 -37.34 -26.26 -7.95
CA ARG A 153 -38.77 -25.88 -7.74
C ARG A 153 -38.92 -24.43 -7.23
N HIS A 154 -39.83 -23.72 -7.91
CA HIS A 154 -40.41 -22.39 -7.62
C HIS A 154 -39.55 -21.15 -7.91
N VAL A 155 -39.65 -20.69 -9.17
CA VAL A 155 -39.70 -19.25 -9.48
C VAL A 155 -40.99 -19.01 -10.26
N GLU A 156 -42.10 -18.98 -9.53
CA GLU A 156 -43.28 -18.21 -9.93
C GLU A 156 -43.36 -17.04 -8.93
N GLU A 157 -43.74 -15.86 -9.42
CA GLU A 157 -43.80 -14.56 -8.72
C GLU A 157 -42.51 -13.74 -8.70
N LEU A 158 -42.08 -13.29 -9.88
CA LEU A 158 -41.73 -11.89 -10.19
C LEU A 158 -41.55 -11.73 -11.72
N ALA A 159 -42.50 -12.29 -12.47
CA ALA A 159 -42.73 -11.93 -13.86
C ALA A 159 -43.96 -11.02 -13.88
N THR A 160 -43.77 -9.74 -13.60
CA THR A 160 -44.70 -8.74 -14.14
C THR A 160 -44.10 -8.25 -15.44
N ASN A 161 -44.85 -8.57 -16.49
CA ASN A 161 -44.56 -8.28 -17.88
C ASN A 161 -44.38 -6.77 -18.11
N ASP A 162 -43.29 -6.39 -18.77
CA ASP A 162 -43.39 -5.54 -19.96
C ASP A 162 -42.20 -5.79 -20.92
N PRO A 163 -42.27 -6.81 -21.79
CA PRO A 163 -41.40 -6.89 -22.95
C PRO A 163 -41.98 -5.98 -24.04
N MET A 164 -41.18 -5.00 -24.48
CA MET A 164 -41.48 -4.08 -25.58
C MET A 164 -42.58 -3.04 -25.30
N SER A 165 -42.22 -1.95 -24.62
CA SER A 165 -42.77 -0.63 -24.96
C SER A 165 -41.66 0.26 -25.56
N ALA A 166 -42.04 0.92 -26.64
CA ALA A 166 -41.15 1.46 -27.64
C ALA A 166 -40.54 2.80 -27.23
N VAL A 167 -39.21 2.87 -27.20
CA VAL A 167 -38.47 4.07 -27.55
C VAL A 167 -37.43 3.71 -28.60
N LYS A 168 -37.86 3.71 -29.86
CA LYS A 168 -36.94 3.87 -31.01
C LYS A 168 -36.38 5.29 -30.95
N GLN A 169 -35.43 5.53 -30.06
CA GLN A 169 -34.48 6.63 -30.19
C GLN A 169 -33.14 6.02 -30.57
N ARG A 170 -32.34 6.76 -31.35
CA ARG A 170 -30.99 6.35 -31.76
C ARG A 170 -30.19 5.97 -30.51
N GLU A 171 -30.11 4.68 -30.23
CA GLU A 171 -29.32 4.16 -29.12
C GLU A 171 -27.86 4.52 -29.40
N SER A 172 -27.26 5.33 -28.53
CA SER A 172 -25.84 5.67 -28.64
C SER A 172 -25.01 4.37 -28.56
N LYS A 173 -23.89 4.32 -29.28
CA LYS A 173 -22.91 3.20 -29.18
C LYS A 173 -22.52 2.93 -27.71
N THR A 174 -22.56 3.96 -26.88
CA THR A 174 -22.31 3.97 -25.43
C THR A 174 -23.35 3.14 -24.67
N ALA A 175 -24.65 3.47 -24.76
CA ALA A 175 -25.72 2.73 -24.06
C ALA A 175 -25.81 1.24 -24.44
N LYS A 176 -25.39 0.89 -25.67
CA LYS A 176 -25.27 -0.50 -26.11
C LYS A 176 -24.13 -1.26 -25.40
N LEU A 177 -23.03 -0.59 -25.05
CA LEU A 177 -21.89 -1.19 -24.33
C LEU A 177 -22.25 -1.56 -22.89
N ALA A 178 -22.94 -0.68 -22.15
CA ALA A 178 -23.37 -0.98 -20.78
C ALA A 178 -24.32 -2.19 -20.70
N ARG A 179 -25.26 -2.33 -21.63
CA ARG A 179 -26.17 -3.49 -21.68
C ARG A 179 -25.43 -4.81 -22.00
N LEU A 180 -24.35 -4.75 -22.76
CA LEU A 180 -23.64 -5.96 -23.23
C LEU A 180 -22.54 -6.43 -22.29
N ALA A 181 -22.06 -5.59 -21.37
CA ALA A 181 -20.95 -5.93 -20.48
C ALA A 181 -21.35 -6.95 -19.41
N ILE A 182 -20.66 -8.11 -19.39
CA ILE A 182 -20.78 -9.08 -18.29
C ILE A 182 -20.05 -8.51 -17.05
N PRO A 183 -20.69 -8.49 -15.86
CA PRO A 183 -20.08 -7.98 -14.63
C PRO A 183 -18.76 -8.67 -14.25
N LEU A 184 -17.89 -7.92 -13.57
CA LEU A 184 -16.62 -8.41 -13.04
C LEU A 184 -16.72 -9.02 -11.63
N SER A 185 -17.81 -8.73 -10.91
CA SER A 185 -18.20 -9.31 -9.62
C SER A 185 -19.61 -9.89 -9.74
N ASP A 186 -19.92 -10.94 -8.97
CA ASP A 186 -21.26 -11.54 -8.90
C ASP A 186 -21.85 -11.31 -7.50
N PRO A 187 -22.82 -10.39 -7.34
CA PRO A 187 -23.38 -10.05 -6.03
C PRO A 187 -24.25 -11.18 -5.44
N VAL A 188 -24.66 -12.17 -6.24
CA VAL A 188 -25.61 -13.21 -5.82
C VAL A 188 -24.91 -14.53 -5.47
N CYS A 189 -23.70 -14.78 -5.99
CA CYS A 189 -23.02 -16.09 -5.87
C CYS A 189 -21.62 -16.00 -5.26
N SER A 190 -21.55 -15.95 -3.92
CA SER A 190 -20.30 -15.78 -3.15
C SER A 190 -19.23 -16.88 -3.29
N THR A 191 -19.58 -18.04 -3.86
CA THR A 191 -18.67 -19.18 -4.02
C THR A 191 -18.37 -19.55 -5.47
N THR A 192 -18.92 -18.84 -6.45
CA THR A 192 -18.73 -19.13 -7.89
C THR A 192 -17.99 -17.97 -8.55
N MET A 193 -17.13 -18.26 -9.52
CA MET A 193 -16.47 -17.24 -10.31
C MET A 193 -17.48 -16.52 -11.22
N PRO A 194 -17.33 -15.20 -11.40
CA PRO A 194 -18.04 -14.47 -12.44
C PRO A 194 -17.77 -15.08 -13.83
N GLU A 195 -18.81 -15.11 -14.67
CA GLU A 195 -18.73 -15.69 -16.02
C GLU A 195 -17.64 -15.02 -16.87
N SER A 196 -17.43 -13.72 -16.70
CA SER A 196 -16.35 -12.98 -17.38
C SER A 196 -14.97 -13.57 -17.13
N TRP A 197 -14.70 -14.05 -15.91
CA TRP A 197 -13.43 -14.69 -15.56
C TRP A 197 -13.30 -16.05 -16.23
N VAL A 198 -14.39 -16.83 -16.27
CA VAL A 198 -14.41 -18.17 -16.86
C VAL A 198 -14.28 -18.09 -18.38
N ARG A 199 -14.99 -17.16 -19.03
CA ARG A 199 -14.90 -16.89 -20.48
C ARG A 199 -13.48 -16.54 -20.90
N GLY A 200 -12.85 -15.60 -20.19
CA GLY A 200 -11.46 -15.24 -20.46
C GLY A 200 -10.51 -16.43 -20.22
N ALA A 201 -10.74 -17.24 -19.18
CA ALA A 201 -9.95 -18.44 -18.93
C ALA A 201 -10.08 -19.49 -20.05
N MET A 202 -11.29 -19.70 -20.59
CA MET A 202 -11.53 -20.58 -21.73
C MET A 202 -10.77 -20.09 -22.97
N ALA A 203 -10.85 -18.79 -23.27
CA ALA A 203 -10.15 -18.18 -24.40
C ALA A 203 -8.62 -18.29 -24.27
N ILE A 204 -8.06 -18.00 -23.10
CA ILE A 204 -6.63 -18.13 -22.83
C ILE A 204 -6.20 -19.60 -22.90
N ARG A 205 -6.96 -20.52 -22.31
CA ARG A 205 -6.59 -21.95 -22.36
C ARG A 205 -6.58 -22.45 -23.80
N ALA A 206 -7.59 -22.09 -24.59
CA ALA A 206 -7.63 -22.44 -26.00
C ALA A 206 -6.44 -21.85 -26.78
N ASN A 207 -6.10 -20.58 -26.53
CA ASN A 207 -4.93 -19.93 -27.16
C ASN A 207 -3.60 -20.61 -26.76
N THR A 208 -3.37 -20.85 -25.47
CA THR A 208 -2.12 -21.44 -24.99
C THR A 208 -1.91 -22.87 -25.50
N LEU A 209 -3.00 -23.62 -25.72
CA LEU A 209 -3.00 -24.93 -26.38
C LEU A 209 -2.77 -24.84 -27.91
N ALA A 210 -3.31 -23.81 -28.56
CA ALA A 210 -3.16 -23.55 -30.00
C ALA A 210 -1.70 -23.36 -30.45
N LYS A 211 -0.80 -23.01 -29.52
CA LYS A 211 0.65 -22.93 -29.78
C LYS A 211 1.25 -24.26 -30.24
N GLY A 212 0.58 -25.38 -29.94
CA GLY A 212 0.89 -26.68 -30.50
C GLY A 212 1.98 -27.47 -29.77
N ALA A 213 2.37 -27.08 -28.56
CA ALA A 213 3.36 -27.81 -27.75
C ALA A 213 2.74 -28.77 -26.71
N SER A 214 1.42 -28.74 -26.52
CA SER A 214 0.72 -29.50 -25.47
C SER A 214 0.28 -30.90 -25.87
N ALA A 215 0.44 -31.31 -27.13
CA ALA A 215 0.00 -32.62 -27.64
C ALA A 215 -1.48 -32.95 -27.28
N ILE A 216 -2.37 -31.98 -27.53
CA ILE A 216 -3.82 -32.13 -27.43
C ILE A 216 -4.45 -32.03 -28.81
N ARG A 217 -5.51 -32.82 -29.09
CA ARG A 217 -6.17 -32.79 -30.39
C ARG A 217 -6.87 -31.45 -30.65
N PRO A 218 -6.83 -30.94 -31.90
CA PRO A 218 -7.57 -29.73 -32.29
C PRO A 218 -9.06 -29.78 -31.98
N VAL A 219 -9.71 -30.95 -32.09
CA VAL A 219 -11.15 -31.10 -31.83
C VAL A 219 -11.55 -30.72 -30.39
N ILE A 220 -10.65 -30.94 -29.41
CA ILE A 220 -10.90 -30.58 -28.01
C ILE A 220 -10.83 -29.07 -27.83
N VAL A 221 -9.86 -28.41 -28.48
CA VAL A 221 -9.73 -26.94 -28.47
C VAL A 221 -10.86 -26.28 -29.26
N GLN A 222 -11.31 -26.90 -30.36
CA GLN A 222 -12.49 -26.44 -31.08
C GLN A 222 -13.74 -26.51 -30.20
N SER A 223 -13.92 -27.59 -29.42
CA SER A 223 -15.04 -27.72 -28.49
C SER A 223 -15.05 -26.62 -27.41
N LEU A 224 -13.88 -26.15 -26.96
CA LEU A 224 -13.80 -24.97 -26.07
C LEU A 224 -14.36 -23.71 -26.73
N PHE A 225 -14.04 -23.48 -28.01
CA PHE A 225 -14.58 -22.36 -28.77
C PHE A 225 -16.07 -22.51 -29.02
N ASP A 226 -16.55 -23.74 -29.28
CA ASP A 226 -17.97 -24.00 -29.49
C ASP A 226 -18.80 -23.69 -28.24
N LEU A 227 -18.31 -24.07 -27.04
CA LEU A 227 -18.95 -23.68 -25.78
C LEU A 227 -18.96 -22.16 -25.58
N LEU A 228 -17.80 -21.51 -25.79
CA LEU A 228 -17.65 -20.07 -25.58
C LEU A 228 -18.53 -19.25 -26.54
N ASN A 229 -18.59 -19.64 -27.82
CA ASN A 229 -19.36 -18.95 -28.85
C ASN A 229 -20.86 -19.25 -28.80
N LYS A 230 -21.28 -20.35 -28.15
CA LYS A 230 -22.69 -20.69 -27.89
C LYS A 230 -23.15 -20.29 -26.48
N GLU A 231 -22.37 -19.48 -25.76
CA GLU A 231 -22.69 -18.97 -24.43
C GLU A 231 -22.98 -20.07 -23.38
N ILE A 232 -22.24 -21.19 -23.45
CA ILE A 232 -22.32 -22.28 -22.46
C ILE A 232 -21.12 -22.19 -21.52
N ILE A 233 -21.30 -21.50 -20.39
CA ILE A 233 -20.20 -21.11 -19.50
C ILE A 233 -20.23 -21.93 -18.20
N PRO A 234 -19.18 -22.71 -17.87
CA PRO A 234 -19.17 -23.52 -16.66
C PRO A 234 -19.29 -22.69 -15.38
N ALA A 235 -20.08 -23.17 -14.43
CA ALA A 235 -20.09 -22.64 -13.07
C ALA A 235 -18.82 -23.12 -12.35
N VAL A 236 -17.79 -22.28 -12.32
CA VAL A 236 -16.48 -22.62 -11.73
C VAL A 236 -16.41 -22.12 -10.27
N PRO A 237 -15.95 -22.93 -9.30
CA PRO A 237 -15.78 -22.49 -7.92
C PRO A 237 -14.79 -21.33 -7.78
N LEU A 238 -15.10 -20.35 -6.94
CA LEU A 238 -14.27 -19.14 -6.71
C LEU A 238 -12.91 -19.45 -6.06
N ARG A 239 -12.84 -20.52 -5.26
CA ARG A 239 -11.65 -20.90 -4.46
C ARG A 239 -11.25 -22.36 -4.73
N GLY A 240 -9.99 -22.67 -4.45
CA GLY A 240 -9.43 -24.02 -4.57
C GLY A 240 -8.12 -24.09 -5.35
N SER A 241 -7.75 -23.05 -6.11
CA SER A 241 -6.45 -22.98 -6.79
C SER A 241 -5.39 -22.29 -5.95
N ILE A 242 -4.17 -22.85 -5.99
CA ILE A 242 -2.92 -22.21 -5.53
C ILE A 242 -2.01 -21.79 -6.70
N SER A 243 -2.49 -21.98 -7.94
CA SER A 243 -1.81 -21.59 -9.19
C SER A 243 -0.36 -22.11 -9.27
N ALA A 244 -0.17 -23.36 -8.83
CA ALA A 244 1.13 -23.99 -8.61
C ALA A 244 1.55 -24.90 -9.75
N SER A 245 0.69 -25.85 -10.11
CA SER A 245 0.75 -26.68 -11.32
C SER A 245 -0.38 -26.26 -12.26
N GLY A 246 -0.53 -24.94 -12.44
CA GLY A 246 -1.70 -24.34 -13.06
C GLY A 246 -2.92 -24.27 -12.13
N ASP A 247 -4.03 -23.81 -12.68
CA ASP A 247 -5.32 -23.66 -12.00
C ASP A 247 -6.14 -24.95 -12.10
N LEU A 248 -5.56 -26.04 -11.57
CA LEU A 248 -6.02 -27.42 -11.74
C LEU A 248 -7.52 -27.60 -11.52
N SER A 249 -8.01 -27.28 -10.31
CA SER A 249 -9.42 -27.49 -9.97
C SER A 249 -10.34 -26.59 -10.81
N PRO A 250 -10.16 -25.27 -10.87
CA PRO A 250 -10.97 -24.42 -11.75
C PRO A 250 -11.04 -24.91 -13.22
N LEU A 251 -9.90 -25.26 -13.83
CA LEU A 251 -9.87 -25.75 -15.21
C LEU A 251 -10.49 -27.14 -15.38
N SER A 252 -10.51 -27.96 -14.32
CA SER A 252 -11.20 -29.25 -14.35
C SER A 252 -12.72 -29.12 -14.49
N TYR A 253 -13.34 -28.03 -14.00
CA TYR A 253 -14.76 -27.77 -14.21
C TYR A 253 -15.06 -27.45 -15.68
N ILE A 254 -14.16 -26.75 -16.38
CA ILE A 254 -14.24 -26.55 -17.83
C ILE A 254 -14.10 -27.90 -18.56
N GLY A 255 -13.16 -28.74 -18.14
CA GLY A 255 -13.02 -30.10 -18.68
C GLY A 255 -14.25 -30.96 -18.48
N GLY A 256 -14.84 -30.93 -17.29
CA GLY A 256 -16.07 -31.67 -17.01
C GLY A 256 -17.29 -31.16 -17.78
N ALA A 257 -17.35 -29.86 -18.10
CA ALA A 257 -18.36 -29.31 -18.99
C ALA A 257 -18.18 -29.83 -20.43
N LEU A 258 -16.95 -29.89 -20.94
CA LEU A 258 -16.64 -30.50 -22.24
C LEU A 258 -17.01 -31.99 -22.29
N GLU A 259 -16.79 -32.75 -21.21
CA GLU A 259 -17.21 -34.16 -21.11
C GLU A 259 -18.73 -34.34 -21.01
N GLY A 260 -19.50 -33.26 -20.83
CA GLY A 260 -20.93 -33.34 -20.56
C GLY A 260 -21.25 -34.04 -19.24
N LYS A 261 -20.44 -33.84 -18.19
CA LYS A 261 -20.71 -34.45 -16.87
C LYS A 261 -21.97 -33.83 -16.26
N SER A 262 -22.97 -34.66 -15.95
CA SER A 262 -24.23 -34.21 -15.32
C SER A 262 -24.04 -33.52 -13.95
N ALA A 263 -22.96 -33.84 -13.24
CA ALA A 263 -22.59 -33.18 -11.98
C ALA A 263 -22.06 -31.75 -12.15
N ILE A 264 -21.65 -31.36 -13.37
CA ILE A 264 -21.14 -30.02 -13.66
C ILE A 264 -22.31 -29.15 -14.12
N GLN A 265 -22.45 -27.99 -13.48
CA GLN A 265 -23.42 -26.97 -13.86
C GLN A 265 -22.77 -25.97 -14.83
N VAL A 266 -23.55 -25.50 -15.79
CA VAL A 266 -23.18 -24.47 -16.75
C VAL A 266 -24.27 -23.41 -16.78
N TYR A 267 -23.88 -22.15 -16.98
CA TYR A 267 -24.77 -21.09 -17.37
C TYR A 267 -25.08 -21.22 -18.86
N VAL A 268 -26.35 -21.06 -19.22
CA VAL A 268 -26.83 -21.03 -20.60
C VAL A 268 -27.65 -19.77 -20.84
N ASP A 269 -27.65 -19.32 -22.09
CA ASP A 269 -28.38 -18.16 -22.58
C ASP A 269 -28.01 -16.84 -21.88
N PHE A 270 -28.73 -15.77 -22.20
CA PHE A 270 -28.50 -14.43 -21.63
C PHE A 270 -29.07 -14.28 -20.21
N ASP A 271 -29.96 -15.19 -19.80
CA ASP A 271 -30.70 -15.12 -18.52
C ASP A 271 -29.93 -15.70 -17.32
N ARG A 272 -28.66 -16.09 -17.53
CA ARG A 272 -27.79 -16.71 -16.51
C ARG A 272 -28.41 -17.94 -15.85
N LYS A 273 -29.20 -18.71 -16.61
CA LYS A 273 -29.84 -19.93 -16.11
C LYS A 273 -28.81 -21.04 -15.94
N ARG A 274 -28.83 -21.73 -14.80
CA ARG A 274 -27.96 -22.91 -14.57
C ARG A 274 -28.64 -24.19 -15.01
N VAL A 275 -27.94 -24.99 -15.81
CA VAL A 275 -28.35 -26.34 -16.20
C VAL A 275 -27.16 -27.30 -16.10
N SER A 276 -27.43 -28.61 -16.11
CA SER A 276 -26.36 -29.62 -16.14
C SER A 276 -25.69 -29.66 -17.53
N ALA A 277 -24.37 -29.91 -17.56
CA ALA A 277 -23.59 -29.84 -18.78
C ALA A 277 -24.06 -30.80 -19.88
N ASP A 278 -24.45 -32.03 -19.53
CA ASP A 278 -25.03 -33.03 -20.46
C ASP A 278 -26.25 -32.47 -21.22
N LYS A 279 -27.15 -31.78 -20.51
CA LYS A 279 -28.34 -31.18 -21.10
C LYS A 279 -28.00 -30.01 -22.01
N ALA A 280 -27.07 -29.14 -21.58
CA ALA A 280 -26.63 -28.01 -22.39
C ALA A 280 -25.96 -28.46 -23.69
N LEU A 281 -25.06 -29.45 -23.63
CA LEU A 281 -24.40 -30.01 -24.82
C LEU A 281 -25.42 -30.62 -25.79
N LEU A 282 -26.38 -31.38 -25.27
CA LEU A 282 -27.44 -31.99 -26.08
C LEU A 282 -28.31 -30.93 -26.77
N GLN A 283 -28.72 -29.89 -26.05
CA GLN A 283 -29.52 -28.79 -26.59
C GLN A 283 -28.77 -27.98 -27.65
N ALA A 284 -27.46 -27.85 -27.49
CA ALA A 284 -26.61 -27.06 -28.38
C ALA A 284 -26.04 -27.87 -29.55
N ASP A 285 -26.37 -29.16 -29.69
CA ASP A 285 -25.81 -30.08 -30.68
C ASP A 285 -24.25 -30.09 -30.65
N ILE A 286 -23.70 -30.22 -29.45
CA ILE A 286 -22.25 -30.36 -29.21
C ILE A 286 -21.99 -31.77 -28.69
N ALA A 287 -21.13 -32.53 -29.39
CA ALA A 287 -20.75 -33.86 -28.94
C ALA A 287 -19.87 -33.80 -27.67
N PRO A 288 -20.15 -34.62 -26.64
CA PRO A 288 -19.29 -34.71 -25.46
C PRO A 288 -17.85 -35.10 -25.82
N ALA A 289 -16.88 -34.39 -25.26
CA ALA A 289 -15.47 -34.62 -25.50
C ALA A 289 -14.98 -35.90 -24.80
N VAL A 290 -14.31 -36.77 -25.56
CA VAL A 290 -13.62 -37.96 -25.02
C VAL A 290 -12.12 -37.69 -24.98
N PHE A 291 -11.55 -37.55 -23.78
CA PHE A 291 -10.14 -37.22 -23.59
C PHE A 291 -9.23 -38.45 -23.71
N GLY A 292 -8.21 -38.34 -24.56
CA GLY A 292 -7.14 -39.32 -24.68
C GLY A 292 -6.05 -39.17 -23.60
N PRO A 293 -4.98 -39.97 -23.69
CA PRO A 293 -3.80 -39.83 -22.83
C PRO A 293 -3.22 -38.41 -22.92
N LYS A 294 -2.79 -37.84 -21.79
CA LYS A 294 -2.30 -36.44 -21.62
C LYS A 294 -3.34 -35.34 -21.81
N GLU A 295 -4.40 -35.52 -22.60
CA GLU A 295 -5.28 -34.41 -22.97
C GLU A 295 -6.01 -33.79 -21.77
N GLY A 296 -6.44 -34.60 -20.80
CA GLY A 296 -7.02 -34.08 -19.55
C GLY A 296 -6.02 -33.24 -18.75
N LEU A 297 -4.78 -33.71 -18.62
CA LEU A 297 -3.70 -32.96 -17.98
C LEU A 297 -3.40 -31.66 -18.74
N SER A 298 -3.36 -31.73 -20.06
CA SER A 298 -3.12 -30.58 -20.93
C SER A 298 -4.23 -29.55 -20.79
N LEU A 299 -5.46 -29.92 -20.42
CA LEU A 299 -6.50 -28.94 -20.18
C LEU A 299 -6.34 -28.22 -18.84
N VAL A 300 -5.94 -28.94 -17.78
CA VAL A 300 -5.92 -28.42 -16.40
C VAL A 300 -4.59 -27.81 -15.96
N ASN A 301 -3.48 -28.19 -16.59
CA ASN A 301 -2.13 -27.85 -16.14
C ASN A 301 -1.64 -26.48 -16.64
N GLY A 302 -2.45 -25.43 -16.51
CA GLY A 302 -2.10 -24.09 -16.98
C GLY A 302 -2.67 -22.96 -16.15
N THR A 303 -2.18 -21.74 -16.38
CA THR A 303 -2.45 -20.55 -15.56
C THR A 303 -3.62 -19.70 -16.07
N ALA A 304 -4.46 -20.28 -16.93
CA ALA A 304 -5.42 -19.52 -17.73
C ALA A 304 -6.47 -18.78 -16.89
N VAL A 305 -6.89 -19.34 -15.75
CA VAL A 305 -7.85 -18.65 -14.86
C VAL A 305 -7.17 -17.47 -14.17
N THR A 306 -5.98 -17.69 -13.62
CA THR A 306 -5.13 -16.65 -13.03
C THR A 306 -4.87 -15.51 -14.00
N ALA A 307 -4.43 -15.82 -15.21
CA ALA A 307 -4.13 -14.85 -16.25
C ALA A 307 -5.39 -14.10 -16.73
N SER A 308 -6.55 -14.75 -16.77
CA SER A 308 -7.83 -14.11 -17.11
C SER A 308 -8.20 -13.04 -16.09
N VAL A 309 -8.19 -13.39 -14.80
CA VAL A 309 -8.52 -12.44 -13.73
C VAL A 309 -7.52 -11.29 -13.70
N ALA A 310 -6.23 -11.59 -13.88
CA ALA A 310 -5.18 -10.57 -13.97
C ALA A 310 -5.35 -9.63 -15.17
N ALA A 311 -5.74 -10.14 -16.34
CA ALA A 311 -5.98 -9.32 -17.53
C ALA A 311 -7.18 -8.37 -17.34
N LEU A 312 -8.27 -8.87 -16.76
CA LEU A 312 -9.44 -8.04 -16.43
C LEU A 312 -9.07 -6.95 -15.41
N ALA A 313 -8.30 -7.30 -14.37
CA ALA A 313 -7.78 -6.33 -13.41
C ALA A 313 -6.87 -5.28 -14.08
N MET A 314 -5.99 -5.72 -14.99
CA MET A 314 -5.06 -4.83 -15.68
C MET A 314 -5.80 -3.81 -16.54
N HIS A 315 -6.84 -4.23 -17.26
CA HIS A 315 -7.68 -3.33 -18.05
C HIS A 315 -8.31 -2.22 -17.20
N GLU A 316 -8.90 -2.57 -16.06
CA GLU A 316 -9.48 -1.58 -15.14
C GLU A 316 -8.39 -0.67 -14.54
N ALA A 317 -7.23 -1.23 -14.15
CA ALA A 317 -6.17 -0.47 -13.50
C ALA A 317 -5.54 0.60 -14.40
N ILE A 318 -5.29 0.30 -15.69
CA ILE A 318 -4.74 1.32 -16.61
C ILE A 318 -5.74 2.44 -16.87
N MET A 319 -7.04 2.15 -16.87
CA MET A 319 -8.10 3.16 -17.04
C MET A 319 -8.25 4.03 -15.78
N GLN A 320 -8.22 3.41 -14.60
CA GLN A 320 -8.22 4.15 -13.32
C GLN A 320 -6.97 5.04 -13.16
N ALA A 321 -5.81 4.60 -13.65
CA ALA A 321 -4.58 5.40 -13.65
C ALA A 321 -4.63 6.61 -14.60
N LEU A 322 -5.35 6.51 -15.73
CA LEU A 322 -5.62 7.67 -16.58
C LEU A 322 -6.64 8.60 -15.92
N LEU A 323 -7.74 8.06 -15.40
CA LEU A 323 -8.80 8.82 -14.74
C LEU A 323 -8.27 9.61 -13.53
N SER A 324 -7.34 9.04 -12.76
CA SER A 324 -6.77 9.74 -11.60
C SER A 324 -5.98 11.00 -11.97
N GLN A 325 -5.36 11.04 -13.15
CA GLN A 325 -4.69 12.23 -13.68
C GLN A 325 -5.71 13.29 -14.09
N ILE A 326 -6.84 12.89 -14.70
CA ILE A 326 -7.95 13.80 -15.03
C ILE A 326 -8.59 14.36 -13.75
N LEU A 327 -8.87 13.52 -12.75
CA LEU A 327 -9.39 13.94 -11.45
C LEU A 327 -8.42 14.89 -10.72
N THR A 328 -7.11 14.64 -10.83
CA THR A 328 -6.10 15.55 -10.29
C THR A 328 -6.18 16.92 -10.96
N ALA A 329 -6.28 16.98 -12.30
CA ALA A 329 -6.46 18.25 -13.01
C ALA A 329 -7.73 18.97 -12.54
N MET A 330 -8.88 18.29 -12.50
CA MET A 330 -10.14 18.88 -12.01
C MET A 330 -10.02 19.36 -10.55
N SER A 331 -9.25 18.66 -9.72
CA SER A 331 -9.00 19.05 -8.32
C SER A 331 -8.11 20.29 -8.22
N VAL A 332 -7.10 20.44 -9.08
CA VAL A 332 -6.30 21.66 -9.19
C VAL A 332 -7.22 22.84 -9.48
N GLU A 333 -8.13 22.69 -10.45
CA GLU A 333 -9.08 23.75 -10.82
C GLU A 333 -10.04 24.09 -9.68
N ALA A 334 -10.65 23.09 -9.05
CA ALA A 334 -11.59 23.28 -7.95
C ALA A 334 -10.91 23.87 -6.70
N LEU A 335 -9.67 23.52 -6.40
CA LEU A 335 -8.87 24.11 -5.32
C LEU A 335 -8.28 25.47 -5.70
N SER A 336 -8.41 25.91 -6.96
CA SER A 336 -7.70 27.07 -7.50
C SER A 336 -6.19 27.02 -7.22
N GLY A 337 -5.60 25.86 -7.52
CA GLY A 337 -4.15 25.61 -7.44
C GLY A 337 -3.39 26.11 -8.67
N THR A 338 -2.09 25.83 -8.72
CA THR A 338 -1.21 26.23 -9.82
C THR A 338 -0.88 25.06 -10.76
N ASP A 339 -0.83 25.35 -12.06
CA ASP A 339 -0.35 24.42 -13.09
C ASP A 339 1.19 24.34 -13.14
N GLU A 340 1.90 25.26 -12.48
CA GLU A 340 3.37 25.28 -12.39
C GLU A 340 3.93 23.97 -11.84
N SER A 341 3.21 23.31 -10.92
CA SER A 341 3.60 22.01 -10.35
C SER A 341 3.82 20.92 -11.41
N PHE A 342 3.23 21.09 -12.60
CA PHE A 342 3.30 20.16 -13.72
C PHE A 342 4.19 20.67 -14.86
N ASN A 343 4.93 21.76 -14.65
CA ASN A 343 5.83 22.32 -15.64
C ASN A 343 6.87 21.27 -16.11
N PRO A 344 7.11 21.16 -17.44
CA PRO A 344 8.05 20.18 -18.00
C PRO A 344 9.45 20.22 -17.37
N PHE A 345 9.92 21.39 -16.93
CA PHE A 345 11.22 21.57 -16.28
C PHE A 345 11.44 20.58 -15.13
N PHE A 346 10.44 20.35 -14.27
CA PHE A 346 10.58 19.43 -13.14
C PHE A 346 10.78 17.98 -13.58
N ALA A 347 10.17 17.58 -14.70
CA ALA A 347 10.38 16.27 -15.30
C ALA A 347 11.72 16.20 -16.04
N GLU A 348 12.18 17.27 -16.67
CA GLU A 348 13.49 17.33 -17.34
C GLU A 348 14.65 17.15 -16.36
N VAL A 349 14.60 17.81 -15.19
CA VAL A 349 15.66 17.71 -14.17
C VAL A 349 15.54 16.47 -13.29
N ARG A 350 14.35 15.84 -13.23
CA ARG A 350 14.11 14.57 -12.54
C ARG A 350 13.32 13.59 -13.44
N PRO A 351 13.99 12.97 -14.43
CA PRO A 351 13.33 12.29 -15.55
C PRO A 351 12.91 10.85 -15.23
N HIS A 352 12.15 10.65 -14.16
CA HIS A 352 11.40 9.39 -14.00
C HIS A 352 10.32 9.34 -15.09
N ARG A 353 10.18 8.18 -15.74
CA ARG A 353 9.35 8.06 -16.96
C ARG A 353 7.89 8.30 -16.65
N GLY A 354 7.40 7.71 -15.56
CA GLY A 354 6.03 7.92 -15.12
C GLY A 354 5.76 9.35 -14.65
N GLN A 355 6.71 9.98 -13.95
CA GLN A 355 6.58 11.39 -13.53
C GLN A 355 6.47 12.31 -14.75
N THR A 356 7.31 12.06 -15.77
CA THR A 356 7.32 12.85 -17.01
C THR A 356 5.98 12.78 -17.73
N ILE A 357 5.46 11.57 -17.92
CA ILE A 357 4.16 11.36 -18.59
C ILE A 357 3.01 11.95 -17.76
N SER A 358 3.00 11.73 -16.44
CA SER A 358 1.96 12.28 -15.57
C SER A 358 1.96 13.81 -15.56
N ALA A 359 3.14 14.44 -15.51
CA ALA A 359 3.25 15.91 -15.57
C ALA A 359 2.78 16.43 -16.92
N LYS A 360 3.23 15.83 -18.04
CA LYS A 360 2.77 16.15 -19.40
C LYS A 360 1.24 16.10 -19.48
N ASN A 361 0.63 14.99 -19.07
CA ASN A 361 -0.81 14.79 -19.15
C ASN A 361 -1.59 15.81 -18.32
N ILE A 362 -1.25 15.97 -17.04
CA ILE A 362 -1.96 16.89 -16.15
C ILE A 362 -1.81 18.34 -16.63
N HIS A 363 -0.62 18.73 -17.09
CA HIS A 363 -0.39 20.06 -17.64
C HIS A 363 -1.25 20.32 -18.89
N SER A 364 -1.29 19.38 -19.85
CA SER A 364 -2.17 19.45 -21.02
C SER A 364 -3.66 19.46 -20.65
N PHE A 365 -4.07 18.69 -19.63
CA PHE A 365 -5.46 18.65 -19.16
C PHE A 365 -5.93 20.00 -18.59
N LEU A 366 -5.02 20.74 -17.96
CA LEU A 366 -5.25 22.07 -17.40
C LEU A 366 -5.18 23.20 -18.45
N ALA A 367 -4.75 22.90 -19.68
CA ALA A 367 -4.59 23.91 -20.73
C ALA A 367 -5.89 24.69 -20.96
N GLY A 368 -5.79 26.01 -20.90
CA GLY A 368 -6.92 26.94 -21.08
C GLY A 368 -7.81 27.13 -19.85
N SER A 369 -7.50 26.50 -18.71
CA SER A 369 -8.23 26.74 -17.45
C SER A 369 -8.11 28.20 -17.02
N LYS A 370 -9.22 28.74 -16.50
CA LYS A 370 -9.29 30.07 -15.87
C LYS A 370 -9.40 29.99 -14.34
N LEU A 371 -9.44 28.76 -13.80
CA LEU A 371 -9.51 28.53 -12.35
C LEU A 371 -8.12 28.28 -11.74
N THR A 372 -7.11 28.00 -12.55
CA THR A 372 -5.72 27.91 -12.08
C THR A 372 -5.20 29.30 -11.70
N LYS A 373 -4.39 29.37 -10.63
CA LYS A 373 -3.73 30.60 -10.20
C LYS A 373 -2.35 30.72 -10.83
N GLY A 374 -2.00 31.94 -11.25
CA GLY A 374 -0.62 32.29 -11.58
C GLY A 374 0.24 32.43 -10.31
N ASN A 375 1.56 32.60 -10.50
CA ASN A 375 2.53 32.77 -9.41
C ASN A 375 2.31 34.07 -8.61
N ASP A 376 1.38 34.04 -7.66
CA ASP A 376 1.00 35.23 -6.90
C ASP A 376 1.96 35.52 -5.74
N THR A 377 2.57 36.71 -5.72
CA THR A 377 3.60 37.15 -4.76
C THR A 377 3.02 37.71 -3.46
N GLN A 378 1.77 37.42 -3.13
CA GLN A 378 1.11 37.95 -1.94
C GLN A 378 1.74 37.40 -0.65
N GLU A 379 2.14 38.31 0.24
CA GLU A 379 2.62 37.97 1.58
C GLU A 379 1.49 37.39 2.44
N PHE A 380 1.82 36.47 3.34
CA PHE A 380 0.90 35.85 4.32
C PHE A 380 -0.20 34.94 3.77
N GLN A 381 -0.17 34.57 2.49
CA GLN A 381 -0.94 33.44 1.94
C GLN A 381 -0.06 32.20 1.75
N LEU A 382 -0.69 31.02 1.72
CA LEU A 382 0.04 29.78 1.45
C LEU A 382 0.63 29.85 0.04
N ARG A 383 1.96 29.91 -0.05
CA ARG A 383 2.69 30.12 -1.30
C ARG A 383 2.62 28.93 -2.27
N GLN A 384 2.31 27.74 -1.77
CA GLN A 384 2.38 26.51 -2.54
C GLN A 384 1.17 25.64 -2.27
N ASP A 385 0.69 24.94 -3.30
CA ASP A 385 -0.32 23.91 -3.11
C ASP A 385 0.18 22.80 -2.18
N ARG A 386 -0.75 22.12 -1.52
CA ARG A 386 -0.45 20.93 -0.70
C ARG A 386 -0.03 19.76 -1.59
N TYR A 387 0.54 18.74 -0.95
CA TYR A 387 1.22 17.65 -1.65
C TYR A 387 0.29 16.80 -2.52
N SER A 388 -0.98 16.66 -2.12
CA SER A 388 -1.99 15.93 -2.90
C SER A 388 -2.15 16.46 -4.33
N ILE A 389 -1.87 17.75 -4.53
CA ILE A 389 -1.84 18.42 -5.83
C ILE A 389 -0.41 18.54 -6.35
N ARG A 390 0.45 19.26 -5.61
CA ARG A 390 1.78 19.65 -6.10
C ARG A 390 2.72 18.49 -6.38
N THR A 391 2.56 17.38 -5.68
CA THR A 391 3.42 16.19 -5.84
C THR A 391 2.74 15.07 -6.61
N ALA A 392 1.57 15.31 -7.21
CA ALA A 392 0.77 14.28 -7.85
C ALA A 392 1.54 13.54 -8.96
N SER A 393 2.30 14.24 -9.81
CA SER A 393 3.11 13.59 -10.85
C SER A 393 4.21 12.68 -10.29
N GLN A 394 4.86 13.10 -9.20
CA GLN A 394 5.87 12.31 -8.51
C GLN A 394 5.26 11.10 -7.80
N TRP A 395 4.01 11.21 -7.36
CA TRP A 395 3.26 10.15 -6.67
C TRP A 395 2.69 9.11 -7.64
N ILE A 396 2.05 9.56 -8.71
CA ILE A 396 1.46 8.71 -9.76
C ILE A 396 2.56 8.03 -10.59
N GLY A 397 3.68 8.71 -10.82
CA GLY A 397 4.73 8.27 -11.73
C GLY A 397 5.21 6.81 -11.52
N PRO A 398 5.66 6.42 -10.32
CA PRO A 398 6.05 5.04 -10.04
C PRO A 398 4.93 4.03 -10.29
N SER A 399 3.68 4.40 -9.99
CA SER A 399 2.51 3.56 -10.27
C SER A 399 2.35 3.30 -11.77
N LEU A 400 2.56 4.30 -12.63
CA LEU A 400 2.50 4.11 -14.08
C LEU A 400 3.61 3.17 -14.59
N GLU A 401 4.81 3.27 -14.02
CA GLU A 401 5.95 2.40 -14.36
C GLU A 401 5.68 0.94 -13.97
N ASP A 402 5.07 0.71 -12.80
CA ASP A 402 4.67 -0.61 -12.33
C ASP A 402 3.52 -1.21 -13.16
N LEU A 403 2.53 -0.39 -13.56
CA LEU A 403 1.43 -0.83 -14.42
C LEU A 403 1.93 -1.19 -15.82
N LEU A 404 2.93 -0.50 -16.36
CA LEU A 404 3.58 -0.87 -17.63
C LEU A 404 4.19 -2.27 -17.59
N LEU A 405 4.99 -2.53 -16.56
CA LEU A 405 5.62 -3.84 -16.40
C LEU A 405 4.55 -4.93 -16.16
N SER A 406 3.53 -4.62 -15.38
CA SER A 406 2.42 -5.54 -15.12
C SER A 406 1.66 -5.89 -16.39
N TYR A 407 1.37 -4.90 -17.24
CA TYR A 407 0.72 -5.10 -18.53
C TYR A 407 1.54 -6.00 -19.46
N GLU A 408 2.86 -5.81 -19.52
CA GLU A 408 3.78 -6.65 -20.29
C GLU A 408 3.78 -8.10 -19.77
N GLN A 409 3.93 -8.29 -18.46
CA GLN A 409 3.95 -9.61 -17.83
C GLN A 409 2.66 -10.39 -18.09
N VAL A 410 1.49 -9.75 -17.95
CA VAL A 410 0.20 -10.36 -18.25
C VAL A 410 0.12 -10.70 -19.74
N SER A 411 0.48 -9.77 -20.63
CA SER A 411 0.44 -9.98 -22.09
C SER A 411 1.30 -11.15 -22.56
N ILE A 412 2.46 -11.36 -21.93
CA ILE A 412 3.33 -12.52 -22.20
C ILE A 412 2.65 -13.82 -21.76
N GLU A 413 2.02 -13.84 -20.60
CA GLU A 413 1.34 -15.04 -20.08
C GLU A 413 0.19 -15.48 -20.99
N LEU A 414 -0.59 -14.54 -21.55
CA LEU A 414 -1.70 -14.82 -22.47
C LEU A 414 -1.27 -15.65 -23.70
N ASN A 415 0.02 -15.56 -24.07
CA ASN A 415 0.61 -16.16 -25.26
C ASN A 415 1.71 -17.18 -24.94
N SER A 416 1.78 -17.64 -23.68
CA SER A 416 2.76 -18.62 -23.20
C SER A 416 2.17 -20.03 -23.19
N THR A 417 2.97 -21.05 -23.53
CA THR A 417 2.52 -22.43 -23.30
C THR A 417 2.69 -22.78 -21.83
N THR A 418 1.58 -22.69 -21.09
CA THR A 418 1.48 -23.07 -19.68
C THR A 418 0.93 -24.48 -19.59
N ASP A 419 1.84 -25.46 -19.61
CA ASP A 419 1.55 -26.90 -19.57
C ASP A 419 2.82 -27.69 -19.20
N ASN A 420 2.64 -28.96 -18.80
CA ASN A 420 3.72 -29.92 -18.59
C ASN A 420 3.21 -31.37 -18.71
N PRO A 421 3.95 -32.28 -19.38
CA PRO A 421 5.15 -32.02 -20.18
C PRO A 421 4.81 -31.41 -21.54
N LEU A 422 5.80 -30.84 -22.21
CA LEU A 422 5.69 -30.22 -23.54
C LEU A 422 6.35 -31.07 -24.62
N VAL A 423 5.87 -30.96 -25.85
CA VAL A 423 6.48 -31.54 -27.05
C VAL A 423 7.21 -30.44 -27.80
N SER A 424 8.53 -30.58 -27.95
CA SER A 424 9.34 -29.66 -28.76
C SER A 424 9.24 -29.97 -30.25
N ASP A 425 9.66 -29.02 -31.09
CA ASP A 425 9.61 -29.15 -32.55
C ASP A 425 10.37 -30.37 -33.10
N ASP A 426 11.41 -30.84 -32.37
CA ASP A 426 12.14 -32.09 -32.66
C ASP A 426 11.42 -33.37 -32.20
N GLY A 427 10.17 -33.25 -31.75
CA GLY A 427 9.32 -34.34 -31.29
C GLY A 427 9.76 -34.98 -29.98
N LYS A 428 10.58 -34.29 -29.17
CA LYS A 428 10.98 -34.76 -27.82
C LYS A 428 10.02 -34.27 -26.75
N ILE A 429 9.83 -35.08 -25.71
CA ILE A 429 9.03 -34.72 -24.54
C ILE A 429 9.93 -34.01 -23.52
N ARG A 430 9.55 -32.80 -23.13
CA ARG A 430 10.29 -31.94 -22.21
C ARG A 430 9.48 -31.72 -20.95
N HIS A 431 10.08 -32.01 -19.82
CA HIS A 431 9.47 -31.83 -18.49
C HIS A 431 10.00 -30.53 -17.88
N GLY A 432 9.12 -29.71 -17.33
CA GLY A 432 9.44 -28.38 -16.80
C GLY A 432 8.35 -27.81 -15.89
N GLY A 433 8.43 -26.51 -15.61
CA GLY A 433 7.58 -25.82 -14.64
C GLY A 433 6.78 -24.64 -15.21
N ASN A 434 6.46 -24.66 -16.51
CA ASN A 434 5.75 -23.55 -17.19
C ASN A 434 4.32 -23.31 -16.67
N PHE A 435 3.81 -24.19 -15.83
CA PHE A 435 2.52 -24.06 -15.14
C PHE A 435 2.55 -23.10 -13.93
N GLN A 436 3.71 -22.54 -13.58
CA GLN A 436 3.93 -21.72 -12.38
C GLN A 436 3.64 -20.23 -12.66
N ALA A 437 2.60 -19.67 -12.05
CA ALA A 437 2.12 -18.32 -12.37
C ALA A 437 2.81 -17.17 -11.59
N LYS A 438 4.06 -17.33 -11.13
CA LYS A 438 4.69 -16.33 -10.24
C LYS A 438 4.87 -14.96 -10.91
N SER A 439 5.04 -14.92 -12.23
CA SER A 439 5.07 -13.67 -13.02
C SER A 439 3.75 -12.91 -12.90
N ILE A 440 2.61 -13.61 -12.91
CA ILE A 440 1.30 -12.98 -12.72
C ILE A 440 1.13 -12.47 -11.29
N THR A 441 1.53 -13.23 -10.26
CA THR A 441 1.52 -12.73 -8.88
C THR A 441 2.32 -11.43 -8.75
N SER A 442 3.50 -11.37 -9.38
CA SER A 442 4.35 -10.17 -9.40
C SER A 442 3.68 -8.97 -10.07
N ALA A 443 2.93 -9.19 -11.15
CA ALA A 443 2.18 -8.16 -11.88
C ALA A 443 0.98 -7.64 -11.05
N VAL A 444 0.15 -8.55 -10.54
CA VAL A 444 -1.09 -8.14 -9.86
C VAL A 444 -0.85 -7.56 -8.47
N GLU A 445 0.26 -7.89 -7.80
CA GLU A 445 0.66 -7.24 -6.54
C GLU A 445 1.13 -5.80 -6.77
N LYS A 446 1.93 -5.54 -7.83
CA LYS A 446 2.28 -4.18 -8.25
C LYS A 446 1.04 -3.37 -8.62
N THR A 447 0.16 -3.99 -9.42
CA THR A 447 -1.11 -3.37 -9.80
C THR A 447 -1.94 -2.99 -8.58
N ARG A 448 -1.98 -3.86 -7.55
CA ARG A 448 -2.73 -3.59 -6.31
C ARG A 448 -2.10 -2.49 -5.46
N GLN A 449 -0.76 -2.43 -5.40
CA GLN A 449 -0.05 -1.33 -4.76
C GLN A 449 -0.27 0.01 -5.49
N ALA A 450 -0.24 0.01 -6.82
CA ALA A 450 -0.59 1.17 -7.64
C ALA A 450 -2.02 1.65 -7.34
N CYS A 451 -2.99 0.73 -7.17
CA CYS A 451 -4.36 1.10 -6.79
C CYS A 451 -4.39 1.83 -5.45
N GLN A 452 -3.73 1.29 -4.42
CA GLN A 452 -3.67 1.90 -3.10
C GLN A 452 -2.99 3.27 -3.11
N SER A 453 -1.90 3.41 -3.86
CA SER A 453 -1.18 4.67 -4.04
C SER A 453 -2.10 5.72 -4.69
N ILE A 454 -2.76 5.37 -5.81
CA ILE A 454 -3.71 6.27 -6.48
C ILE A 454 -4.87 6.64 -5.55
N GLY A 455 -5.44 5.67 -4.84
CA GLY A 455 -6.53 5.90 -3.88
C GLY A 455 -6.12 6.87 -2.76
N GLN A 456 -4.90 6.76 -2.23
CA GLN A 456 -4.40 7.66 -1.18
C GLN A 456 -4.35 9.12 -1.64
N MET A 457 -3.93 9.33 -2.89
CA MET A 457 -3.88 10.67 -3.48
C MET A 457 -5.29 11.21 -3.73
N LEU A 458 -6.17 10.43 -4.35
CA LEU A 458 -7.55 10.85 -4.63
C LEU A 458 -8.34 11.12 -3.33
N PHE A 459 -8.13 10.31 -2.29
CA PHE A 459 -8.67 10.54 -0.95
C PHE A 459 -8.23 11.89 -0.37
N ALA A 460 -6.93 12.18 -0.43
CA ALA A 460 -6.39 13.43 0.08
C ALA A 460 -6.92 14.64 -0.70
N GLN A 461 -6.98 14.57 -2.04
CA GLN A 461 -7.54 15.62 -2.89
C GLN A 461 -9.01 15.88 -2.57
N CYS A 462 -9.83 14.82 -2.46
CA CYS A 462 -11.25 14.95 -2.16
C CYS A 462 -11.50 15.53 -0.75
N THR A 463 -10.74 15.08 0.25
CA THR A 463 -10.79 15.63 1.62
C THR A 463 -10.42 17.12 1.63
N GLU A 464 -9.39 17.50 0.86
CA GLU A 464 -8.99 18.90 0.73
C GLU A 464 -10.07 19.78 0.09
N LEU A 465 -10.86 19.26 -0.86
CA LEU A 465 -11.99 19.97 -1.47
C LEU A 465 -13.12 20.21 -0.46
N ILE A 466 -13.46 19.19 0.33
CA ILE A 466 -14.57 19.21 1.29
C ILE A 466 -14.28 20.15 2.47
N ASN A 467 -13.02 20.26 2.87
CA ASN A 467 -12.62 21.01 4.06
C ASN A 467 -12.39 22.52 3.77
N PRO A 468 -13.16 23.42 4.41
CA PRO A 468 -13.06 24.88 4.18
C PRO A 468 -11.72 25.48 4.60
N ALA A 469 -10.98 24.82 5.51
CA ALA A 469 -9.65 25.27 5.90
C ALA A 469 -8.58 25.02 4.81
N THR A 470 -8.90 24.18 3.82
CA THR A 470 -7.96 23.70 2.80
C THR A 470 -8.37 24.05 1.38
N ASN A 471 -9.65 24.31 1.13
CA ASN A 471 -10.25 24.40 -0.21
C ASN A 471 -10.29 25.81 -0.84
N ASN A 472 -9.61 26.79 -0.26
CA ASN A 472 -9.49 28.15 -0.80
C ASN A 472 -10.84 28.86 -1.03
N GLY A 473 -11.73 28.86 -0.04
CA GLY A 473 -12.95 29.68 -0.02
C GLY A 473 -14.22 29.01 -0.50
N LEU A 474 -14.16 27.71 -0.82
CA LEU A 474 -15.36 26.89 -1.01
C LEU A 474 -16.06 26.66 0.35
N PRO A 475 -17.39 26.47 0.36
CA PRO A 475 -18.16 26.25 1.59
C PRO A 475 -17.85 24.88 2.22
N PRO A 476 -18.08 24.72 3.55
CA PRO A 476 -17.84 23.46 4.24
C PRO A 476 -18.70 22.32 3.69
N ASN A 477 -18.11 21.16 3.45
CA ASN A 477 -18.80 20.00 2.86
C ASN A 477 -19.44 20.31 1.50
N LEU A 478 -18.87 21.26 0.73
CA LEU A 478 -19.32 21.62 -0.62
C LEU A 478 -20.82 21.91 -0.71
N VAL A 479 -21.39 22.49 0.36
CA VAL A 479 -22.81 22.80 0.42
C VAL A 479 -23.14 23.99 -0.48
N ALA A 480 -24.21 23.86 -1.26
CA ALA A 480 -24.75 24.95 -2.04
C ALA A 480 -25.59 25.91 -1.18
N ASP A 481 -26.21 25.38 -0.14
CA ASP A 481 -27.08 26.06 0.82
C ASP A 481 -26.30 26.88 1.86
N GLU A 482 -27.01 27.47 2.81
CA GLU A 482 -26.37 28.09 3.96
C GLU A 482 -25.60 27.05 4.79
N PRO A 483 -24.36 27.32 5.23
CA PRO A 483 -23.56 26.37 6.03
C PRO A 483 -24.24 25.85 7.29
N SER A 484 -25.19 26.61 7.87
CA SER A 484 -25.98 26.18 9.02
C SER A 484 -27.16 25.25 8.69
N GLU A 485 -27.52 25.10 7.41
CA GLU A 485 -28.73 24.41 6.95
C GLU A 485 -28.46 23.08 6.23
N SER A 486 -27.22 22.83 5.76
CA SER A 486 -26.86 21.59 5.06
C SER A 486 -25.47 21.05 5.43
N TRP A 487 -25.28 19.74 5.24
CA TRP A 487 -24.01 19.02 5.48
C TRP A 487 -23.71 17.97 4.40
N MET A 488 -24.25 18.15 3.20
CA MET A 488 -24.45 17.11 2.18
C MET A 488 -23.25 16.20 1.88
N PHE A 489 -22.04 16.74 1.63
CA PHE A 489 -20.87 15.90 1.30
C PHE A 489 -20.12 15.35 2.51
N LYS A 490 -20.63 15.54 3.73
CA LYS A 490 -20.08 14.89 4.93
C LYS A 490 -20.13 13.36 4.80
N GLY A 491 -21.19 12.81 4.20
CA GLY A 491 -21.30 11.37 3.95
C GLY A 491 -20.25 10.86 2.97
N ILE A 492 -19.91 11.66 1.95
CA ILE A 492 -18.85 11.33 0.99
C ILE A 492 -17.49 11.30 1.68
N ASP A 493 -17.18 12.28 2.54
CA ASP A 493 -15.94 12.32 3.32
C ASP A 493 -15.74 11.04 4.16
N ILE A 494 -16.80 10.61 4.86
CA ILE A 494 -16.79 9.36 5.64
C ILE A 494 -16.62 8.13 4.73
N MET A 495 -17.35 8.09 3.60
CA MET A 495 -17.29 6.98 2.65
C MET A 495 -15.88 6.81 2.08
N ILE A 496 -15.25 7.89 1.59
CA ILE A 496 -13.91 7.81 0.99
C ILE A 496 -12.85 7.43 2.03
N ALA A 497 -13.01 7.82 3.30
CA ALA A 497 -12.12 7.40 4.37
C ALA A 497 -12.22 5.89 4.65
N ALA A 498 -13.43 5.33 4.65
CA ALA A 498 -13.65 3.89 4.77
C ALA A 498 -13.05 3.13 3.58
N LEU A 499 -13.31 3.59 2.35
CA LEU A 499 -12.78 2.98 1.13
C LEU A 499 -11.26 3.01 1.08
N GLN A 500 -10.64 4.15 1.41
CA GLN A 500 -9.18 4.24 1.42
C GLN A 500 -8.55 3.35 2.50
N SER A 501 -9.22 3.21 3.65
CA SER A 501 -8.77 2.31 4.72
C SER A 501 -8.81 0.84 4.28
N GLU A 502 -9.90 0.42 3.64
CA GLU A 502 -10.02 -0.93 3.08
C GLU A 502 -9.01 -1.18 1.96
N LEU A 503 -8.79 -0.19 1.08
CA LEU A 503 -7.78 -0.27 0.02
C LEU A 503 -6.37 -0.41 0.59
N GLY A 504 -6.08 0.28 1.70
CA GLY A 504 -4.86 0.11 2.50
C GLY A 504 -4.68 -1.34 2.95
N PHE A 505 -5.72 -1.98 3.50
CA PHE A 505 -5.67 -3.39 3.90
C PHE A 505 -5.49 -4.36 2.73
N LEU A 506 -6.21 -4.15 1.62
CA LEU A 506 -6.14 -5.00 0.43
C LEU A 506 -4.77 -4.95 -0.25
N SER A 507 -4.00 -3.87 -0.06
CA SER A 507 -2.66 -3.69 -0.65
C SER A 507 -1.62 -4.72 -0.20
N ASN A 508 -1.88 -5.45 0.91
CA ASN A 508 -0.98 -6.45 1.45
C ASN A 508 -0.66 -7.57 0.43
N PRO A 509 0.60 -8.04 0.37
CA PRO A 509 1.01 -9.08 -0.56
C PRO A 509 0.37 -10.42 -0.18
N VAL A 510 0.01 -11.21 -1.19
CA VAL A 510 -0.50 -12.58 -1.00
C VAL A 510 0.65 -13.58 -1.10
N GLY A 511 1.67 -13.27 -1.91
CA GLY A 511 2.80 -14.16 -2.19
C GLY A 511 3.66 -14.51 -0.98
N SER A 512 3.57 -13.78 0.13
CA SER A 512 4.20 -14.10 1.42
C SER A 512 3.53 -15.28 2.15
N HIS A 513 2.30 -15.63 1.79
CA HIS A 513 1.50 -16.64 2.48
C HIS A 513 1.58 -18.05 1.88
N VAL A 514 2.56 -18.30 0.99
CA VAL A 514 2.77 -19.59 0.32
C VAL A 514 2.92 -20.72 1.34
N GLN A 515 2.08 -21.75 1.21
CA GLN A 515 2.10 -22.95 2.03
C GLN A 515 2.69 -24.13 1.27
N THR A 516 3.23 -25.10 2.02
CA THR A 516 3.63 -26.39 1.43
C THR A 516 2.37 -27.20 1.12
N ALA A 517 2.17 -27.58 -0.14
CA ALA A 517 1.00 -28.32 -0.57
C ALA A 517 1.37 -29.64 -1.26
N GLU A 518 0.35 -30.49 -1.44
CA GLU A 518 0.40 -31.68 -2.29
C GLU A 518 1.59 -32.61 -1.96
N MET A 519 1.54 -33.22 -0.76
CA MET A 519 2.56 -34.15 -0.24
C MET A 519 4.00 -33.59 -0.19
N GLY A 520 4.15 -32.26 -0.20
CA GLY A 520 5.46 -31.59 -0.21
C GLY A 520 6.03 -31.32 -1.60
N ASN A 521 5.41 -31.85 -2.67
CA ASN A 521 5.82 -31.61 -4.05
C ASN A 521 5.62 -30.14 -4.45
N GLN A 522 4.48 -29.54 -4.07
CA GLN A 522 4.17 -28.14 -4.33
C GLN A 522 4.60 -27.25 -3.16
N ALA A 523 5.87 -27.41 -2.78
CA ALA A 523 6.56 -26.63 -1.75
C ALA A 523 6.62 -25.13 -2.04
N LEU A 524 6.56 -24.77 -3.33
CA LEU A 524 6.46 -23.41 -3.83
C LEU A 524 5.25 -23.33 -4.76
N ASN A 525 4.47 -22.27 -4.62
CA ASN A 525 3.31 -21.97 -5.45
C ASN A 525 3.15 -20.46 -5.58
N SER A 526 2.45 -20.00 -6.61
CA SER A 526 2.37 -18.57 -6.91
C SER A 526 1.25 -17.86 -6.14
N LEU A 527 0.20 -18.59 -5.75
CA LEU A 527 -1.06 -18.01 -5.26
C LEU A 527 -1.67 -16.98 -6.22
N GLY A 528 -1.34 -17.09 -7.52
CA GLY A 528 -1.65 -16.09 -8.53
C GLY A 528 -3.14 -15.76 -8.66
N LEU A 529 -4.01 -16.77 -8.64
CA LEU A 529 -5.46 -16.54 -8.65
C LEU A 529 -5.94 -15.78 -7.42
N ILE A 530 -5.43 -16.10 -6.23
CA ILE A 530 -5.83 -15.42 -4.99
C ILE A 530 -5.39 -13.95 -5.04
N SER A 531 -4.16 -13.70 -5.47
CA SER A 531 -3.65 -12.33 -5.61
C SER A 531 -4.44 -11.54 -6.66
N SER A 532 -4.75 -12.15 -7.82
CA SER A 532 -5.54 -11.51 -8.88
C SER A 532 -6.95 -11.16 -8.42
N ARG A 533 -7.58 -12.03 -7.61
CA ARG A 533 -8.90 -11.78 -6.99
C ARG A 533 -8.89 -10.55 -6.09
N TYR A 534 -7.91 -10.44 -5.19
CA TYR A 534 -7.80 -9.27 -4.32
C TYR A 534 -7.42 -7.99 -5.06
N THR A 535 -6.71 -8.09 -6.19
CA THR A 535 -6.47 -6.93 -7.06
C THR A 535 -7.77 -6.43 -7.70
N LEU A 536 -8.69 -7.31 -8.10
CA LEU A 536 -10.02 -6.87 -8.56
C LEU A 536 -10.85 -6.24 -7.43
N SER A 537 -10.81 -6.80 -6.22
CA SER A 537 -11.48 -6.18 -5.06
C SER A 537 -10.90 -4.78 -4.76
N ALA A 538 -9.58 -4.62 -4.83
CA ALA A 538 -8.95 -3.31 -4.67
C ALA A 538 -9.36 -2.31 -5.76
N LEU A 539 -9.49 -2.76 -7.00
CA LEU A 539 -9.98 -1.93 -8.11
C LEU A 539 -11.45 -1.54 -7.95
N GLU A 540 -12.29 -2.43 -7.42
CA GLU A 540 -13.68 -2.12 -7.10
C GLU A 540 -13.77 -0.99 -6.06
N VAL A 541 -13.00 -1.09 -4.98
CA VAL A 541 -12.90 -0.05 -3.95
C VAL A 541 -12.36 1.27 -4.52
N LEU A 542 -11.30 1.22 -5.34
CA LEU A 542 -10.76 2.40 -6.01
C LEU A 542 -11.77 3.04 -6.98
N THR A 543 -12.57 2.23 -7.68
CA THR A 543 -13.60 2.74 -8.60
C THR A 543 -14.70 3.47 -7.83
N GLN A 544 -15.13 2.94 -6.68
CA GLN A 544 -16.09 3.64 -5.80
C GLN A 544 -15.53 4.96 -5.27
N LEU A 545 -14.26 4.97 -4.86
CA LEU A 545 -13.58 6.20 -4.40
C LEU A 545 -13.48 7.23 -5.53
N SER A 546 -13.06 6.82 -6.72
CA SER A 546 -12.97 7.69 -7.90
C SER A 546 -14.34 8.23 -8.33
N ALA A 547 -15.40 7.42 -8.25
CA ALA A 547 -16.77 7.86 -8.53
C ALA A 547 -17.25 8.91 -7.52
N ALA A 548 -17.03 8.68 -6.22
CA ALA A 548 -17.36 9.63 -5.16
C ALA A 548 -16.59 10.96 -5.32
N HIS A 549 -15.28 10.87 -5.62
CA HIS A 549 -14.46 12.04 -5.87
C HIS A 549 -14.93 12.81 -7.12
N LEU A 550 -15.33 12.12 -8.19
CA LEU A 550 -15.79 12.77 -9.42
C LEU A 550 -17.09 13.56 -9.22
N VAL A 551 -18.02 13.03 -8.41
CA VAL A 551 -19.24 13.76 -8.02
C VAL A 551 -18.88 14.99 -7.17
N ALA A 552 -18.00 14.83 -6.17
CA ALA A 552 -17.58 15.92 -5.29
C ALA A 552 -16.84 17.03 -6.03
N VAL A 553 -15.90 16.70 -6.92
CA VAL A 553 -15.16 17.72 -7.67
C VAL A 553 -16.08 18.47 -8.64
N CYS A 554 -17.05 17.81 -9.27
CA CYS A 554 -18.02 18.51 -10.12
C CYS A 554 -18.89 19.49 -9.32
N GLN A 555 -19.33 19.11 -8.10
CA GLN A 555 -20.01 20.04 -7.20
C GLN A 555 -19.10 21.23 -6.83
N ALA A 556 -17.83 20.98 -6.54
CA ALA A 556 -16.87 22.05 -6.23
C ALA A 556 -16.66 23.00 -7.42
N LEU A 557 -16.61 22.48 -8.65
CA LEU A 557 -16.49 23.29 -9.87
C LEU A 557 -17.73 24.14 -10.13
N ASP A 558 -18.93 23.65 -9.81
CA ASP A 558 -20.16 24.45 -9.87
C ASP A 558 -20.12 25.62 -8.88
N LEU A 559 -19.71 25.35 -7.65
CA LEU A 559 -19.53 26.36 -6.62
C LEU A 559 -18.47 27.40 -7.02
N ARG A 560 -17.39 26.99 -7.71
CA ARG A 560 -16.42 27.94 -8.32
C ARG A 560 -17.04 28.77 -9.43
N GLY A 561 -17.88 28.17 -10.27
CA GLY A 561 -18.64 28.90 -11.30
C GLY A 561 -19.51 29.99 -10.68
N ILE A 562 -20.27 29.64 -9.64
CA ILE A 562 -21.10 30.59 -8.87
C ILE A 562 -20.23 31.68 -8.22
N GLN A 563 -19.11 31.31 -7.62
CA GLN A 563 -18.20 32.26 -6.97
C GLN A 563 -17.60 33.26 -7.98
N ASN A 564 -17.22 32.81 -9.17
CA ASN A 564 -16.70 33.69 -10.23
C ASN A 564 -17.79 34.65 -10.73
N LEU A 565 -19.02 34.16 -10.97
CA LEU A 565 -20.16 35.01 -11.31
C LEU A 565 -20.46 36.04 -10.22
N PHE A 566 -20.39 35.63 -8.96
CA PHE A 566 -20.54 36.53 -7.82
C PHE A 566 -19.52 37.68 -7.88
N PHE A 567 -18.23 37.39 -8.10
CA PHE A 567 -17.21 38.43 -8.21
C PHE A 567 -17.39 39.31 -9.44
N MET A 568 -17.76 38.74 -10.60
CA MET A 568 -18.04 39.51 -11.82
C MET A 568 -19.22 40.48 -11.64
N ASN A 569 -20.27 40.05 -10.93
CA ASN A 569 -21.43 40.89 -10.65
C ASN A 569 -21.18 41.93 -9.55
N LEU A 570 -20.33 41.62 -8.57
CA LEU A 570 -20.04 42.48 -7.43
C LEU A 570 -19.03 43.58 -7.77
N LYS A 571 -17.95 43.26 -8.49
CA LYS A 571 -16.81 44.17 -8.67
C LYS A 571 -17.19 45.56 -9.22
N PRO A 572 -18.01 45.68 -10.28
CA PRO A 572 -18.40 47.00 -10.79
C PRO A 572 -19.26 47.81 -9.80
N LYS A 573 -20.10 47.12 -9.00
CA LYS A 573 -20.96 47.77 -7.99
C LYS A 573 -20.14 48.24 -6.78
N PHE A 574 -19.18 47.41 -6.36
CA PHE A 574 -18.24 47.73 -5.30
C PHE A 574 -17.40 48.96 -5.68
N GLU A 575 -16.75 48.94 -6.84
CA GLU A 575 -15.94 50.06 -7.33
C GLU A 575 -16.78 51.34 -7.51
N GLY A 576 -17.96 51.22 -8.14
CA GLY A 576 -18.86 52.35 -8.36
C GLY A 576 -19.37 52.99 -7.05
N SER A 577 -19.80 52.18 -6.08
CA SER A 577 -20.27 52.69 -4.79
C SER A 577 -19.14 53.28 -3.95
N PHE A 578 -17.93 52.69 -4.00
CA PHE A 578 -16.76 53.26 -3.34
C PHE A 578 -16.41 54.65 -3.90
N ILE A 579 -16.34 54.79 -5.22
CA ILE A 579 -16.05 56.08 -5.87
C ILE A 579 -17.12 57.12 -5.49
N GLN A 580 -18.40 56.75 -5.54
CA GLN A 580 -19.51 57.66 -5.24
C GLN A 580 -19.54 58.11 -3.78
N CYS A 581 -19.29 57.20 -2.83
CA CYS A 581 -19.43 57.49 -1.40
C CYS A 581 -18.13 58.04 -0.79
N LEU A 582 -17.01 57.37 -1.06
CA LEU A 582 -15.74 57.59 -0.35
C LEU A 582 -14.65 58.23 -1.21
N GLY A 583 -14.78 58.19 -2.55
CA GLY A 583 -13.78 58.72 -3.48
C GLY A 583 -13.56 60.24 -3.44
N LYS A 584 -14.43 60.99 -2.74
CA LYS A 584 -14.33 62.45 -2.59
C LYS A 584 -13.49 62.91 -1.38
N TYR A 585 -13.06 62.00 -0.50
CA TYR A 585 -12.32 62.35 0.71
C TYR A 585 -10.80 62.27 0.50
N PRO A 586 -10.02 63.19 1.09
CA PRO A 586 -8.57 63.25 0.89
C PRO A 586 -7.84 62.08 1.57
N VAL A 587 -6.73 61.65 0.96
CA VAL A 587 -5.82 60.64 1.50
C VAL A 587 -4.99 61.27 2.63
N ALA A 588 -4.78 60.54 3.73
CA ALA A 588 -4.17 61.06 4.97
C ALA A 588 -2.68 61.43 4.89
N ARG A 589 -2.04 61.38 3.70
CA ARG A 589 -0.66 61.83 3.49
C ARG A 589 -0.43 62.41 2.09
N PRO A 590 0.04 63.66 2.01
CA PRO A 590 0.98 64.08 0.96
C PRO A 590 2.22 64.75 1.57
N SER A 591 3.44 64.25 1.27
CA SER A 591 4.67 65.02 1.47
C SER A 591 5.27 65.43 0.12
N GLU A 592 5.26 66.74 -0.12
CA GLU A 592 6.14 67.51 -1.01
C GLU A 592 6.47 66.91 -2.38
N TRP A 593 5.50 66.98 -3.31
CA TRP A 593 5.67 67.59 -4.64
C TRP A 593 4.32 67.59 -5.37
N ASP A 594 3.92 68.77 -5.83
CA ASP A 594 2.73 69.00 -6.64
C ASP A 594 2.85 68.27 -7.99
N ASP A 595 2.13 67.16 -8.16
CA ASP A 595 1.71 66.69 -9.49
C ASP A 595 0.29 66.08 -9.37
N PRO A 596 -0.68 66.44 -10.25
CA PRO A 596 -2.05 65.98 -10.14
C PRO A 596 -2.16 64.52 -10.58
N MET A 597 -2.07 63.60 -9.62
CA MET A 597 -2.33 62.17 -9.82
C MET A 597 -3.30 61.59 -8.78
N GLU A 598 -4.33 62.38 -8.40
CA GLU A 598 -5.44 62.00 -7.50
C GLU A 598 -6.16 60.69 -7.93
N THR A 599 -6.07 60.29 -9.20
CA THR A 599 -6.68 59.05 -9.70
C THR A 599 -5.88 57.78 -9.41
N LYS A 600 -4.55 57.84 -9.28
CA LYS A 600 -3.71 56.64 -9.09
C LYS A 600 -3.80 56.09 -7.66
N GLU A 601 -3.89 56.96 -6.67
CA GLU A 601 -3.94 56.57 -5.25
C GLU A 601 -5.32 55.99 -4.88
N SER A 602 -6.40 56.60 -5.37
CA SER A 602 -7.76 56.05 -5.23
C SER A 602 -7.89 54.67 -5.88
N SER A 603 -7.28 54.48 -7.06
CA SER A 603 -7.21 53.17 -7.72
C SER A 603 -6.41 52.14 -6.93
N LYS A 604 -5.33 52.55 -6.25
CA LYS A 604 -4.51 51.66 -5.40
C LYS A 604 -5.26 51.24 -4.14
N LEU A 605 -6.00 52.15 -3.50
CA LEU A 605 -6.84 51.83 -2.34
C LEU A 605 -7.97 50.87 -2.72
N GLN A 606 -8.61 51.06 -3.88
CA GLN A 606 -9.65 50.13 -4.37
C GLN A 606 -9.11 48.71 -4.57
N LEU A 607 -7.93 48.56 -5.15
CA LEU A 607 -7.28 47.26 -5.32
C LEU A 607 -6.99 46.59 -3.95
N LEU A 608 -6.49 47.36 -2.99
CA LEU A 608 -6.18 46.87 -1.65
C LEU A 608 -7.46 46.48 -0.86
N LEU A 609 -8.54 47.25 -1.01
CA LEU A 609 -9.84 46.90 -0.42
C LEU A 609 -10.45 45.66 -1.08
N TRP A 610 -10.33 45.54 -2.40
CA TRP A 610 -10.78 44.36 -3.14
C TRP A 610 -10.04 43.10 -2.70
N ASP A 611 -8.72 43.18 -2.53
CA ASP A 611 -7.90 42.08 -2.03
C ASP A 611 -8.25 41.68 -0.57
N LYS A 612 -8.47 42.68 0.29
CA LYS A 612 -8.95 42.43 1.67
C LYS A 612 -10.33 41.77 1.68
N LEU A 613 -11.23 42.19 0.79
CA LEU A 613 -12.57 41.64 0.62
C LEU A 613 -12.50 40.17 0.19
N THR A 614 -11.77 39.85 -0.87
CA THR A 614 -11.64 38.46 -1.38
C THR A 614 -10.99 37.55 -0.36
N THR A 615 -9.93 38.02 0.32
CA THR A 615 -9.25 37.26 1.38
C THR A 615 -10.19 36.97 2.55
N THR A 616 -10.95 37.97 3.00
CA THR A 616 -11.91 37.80 4.10
C THR A 616 -13.05 36.87 3.70
N LEU A 617 -13.55 36.94 2.46
CA LEU A 617 -14.57 36.01 1.98
C LEU A 617 -14.07 34.58 1.97
N ASN A 618 -12.83 34.34 1.54
CA ASN A 618 -12.27 32.99 1.51
C ASN A 618 -12.11 32.39 2.92
N SER A 619 -11.72 33.19 3.92
CA SER A 619 -11.56 32.71 5.30
C SER A 619 -12.86 32.62 6.11
N SER A 620 -13.97 33.17 5.61
CA SER A 620 -15.28 33.19 6.27
C SER A 620 -16.34 32.33 5.57
N SER A 621 -15.93 31.37 4.71
CA SER A 621 -16.85 30.49 3.99
C SER A 621 -17.69 29.56 4.87
N ASN A 622 -17.37 29.48 6.17
CA ASN A 622 -18.11 28.74 7.19
C ASN A 622 -19.26 29.54 7.84
N MET A 623 -19.45 30.81 7.47
CA MET A 623 -20.54 31.65 7.96
C MET A 623 -21.68 31.72 6.94
N ASP A 624 -22.91 31.78 7.43
CA ASP A 624 -24.08 32.04 6.60
C ASP A 624 -23.97 33.39 5.88
N SER A 625 -24.45 33.46 4.64
CA SER A 625 -24.24 34.55 3.68
C SER A 625 -24.50 35.93 4.27
N THR A 626 -25.63 36.11 4.98
CA THR A 626 -25.99 37.42 5.58
C THR A 626 -24.95 37.85 6.62
N THR A 627 -24.54 36.94 7.50
CA THR A 627 -23.54 37.21 8.54
C THR A 627 -22.16 37.38 7.92
N ARG A 628 -21.80 36.52 6.97
CA ARG A 628 -20.54 36.51 6.23
C ARG A 628 -20.29 37.83 5.53
N PHE A 629 -21.24 38.31 4.73
CA PHE A 629 -21.10 39.53 3.95
C PHE A 629 -21.06 40.78 4.83
N LYS A 630 -21.85 40.81 5.90
CA LYS A 630 -21.78 41.90 6.89
C LYS A 630 -20.41 41.95 7.56
N HIS A 631 -19.90 40.80 8.02
CA HIS A 631 -18.58 40.69 8.62
C HIS A 631 -17.47 41.12 7.63
N THR A 632 -17.55 40.69 6.37
CA THR A 632 -16.60 41.13 5.33
C THR A 632 -16.66 42.63 5.08
N ALA A 633 -17.84 43.22 4.93
CA ALA A 633 -17.96 44.66 4.72
C ALA A 633 -17.38 45.45 5.90
N GLN A 634 -17.62 45.00 7.13
CA GLN A 634 -17.07 45.61 8.35
C GLN A 634 -15.55 45.53 8.42
N SER A 635 -14.93 44.44 7.95
CA SER A 635 -13.47 44.27 7.99
C SER A 635 -12.71 45.28 7.12
N LEU A 636 -13.39 45.90 6.15
CA LEU A 636 -12.82 46.92 5.26
C LEU A 636 -12.68 48.29 5.94
N GLN A 637 -13.45 48.57 7.00
CA GLN A 637 -13.46 49.88 7.64
C GLN A 637 -12.09 50.27 8.20
N ALA A 638 -11.37 49.32 8.81
CA ALA A 638 -10.04 49.57 9.37
C ALA A 638 -9.07 50.08 8.29
N VAL A 639 -9.07 49.43 7.13
CA VAL A 639 -8.22 49.79 5.98
C VAL A 639 -8.55 51.18 5.45
N ILE A 640 -9.84 51.53 5.40
CA ILE A 640 -10.30 52.85 4.95
C ILE A 640 -9.87 53.94 5.95
N LEU A 641 -10.05 53.71 7.24
CA LEU A 641 -9.70 54.65 8.30
C LEU A 641 -8.18 54.85 8.46
N GLU A 642 -7.37 53.88 8.07
CA GLU A 642 -5.91 54.00 8.02
C GLU A 642 -5.43 54.81 6.81
N THR A 643 -6.22 54.89 5.73
CA THR A 643 -5.79 55.50 4.46
C THR A 643 -6.39 56.89 4.21
N LEU A 644 -7.64 57.12 4.59
CA LEU A 644 -8.37 58.39 4.36
C LEU A 644 -8.41 59.24 5.63
N GLU A 645 -8.45 60.57 5.48
CA GLU A 645 -8.59 61.46 6.65
C GLU A 645 -9.98 61.34 7.29
N PRO A 646 -10.09 60.99 8.58
CA PRO A 646 -11.38 60.83 9.24
C PRO A 646 -12.03 62.20 9.53
N SER A 647 -13.27 62.37 9.05
CA SER A 647 -14.16 63.48 9.43
C SER A 647 -15.52 62.95 9.91
N LEU A 648 -16.27 63.74 10.67
CA LEU A 648 -17.58 63.30 11.18
C LEU A 648 -18.56 62.92 10.05
N GLU A 649 -18.53 63.68 8.94
CA GLU A 649 -19.30 63.36 7.73
C GLU A 649 -18.83 62.04 7.11
N MET A 650 -17.52 61.85 6.95
CA MET A 650 -16.94 60.64 6.38
C MET A 650 -17.28 59.39 7.20
N LEU A 651 -17.26 59.47 8.53
CA LEU A 651 -17.61 58.34 9.40
C LEU A 651 -19.09 57.92 9.24
N GLN A 652 -20.00 58.89 9.06
CA GLN A 652 -21.40 58.60 8.76
C GLN A 652 -21.55 57.94 7.38
N VAL A 653 -20.86 58.47 6.37
CA VAL A 653 -20.85 57.91 5.00
C VAL A 653 -20.24 56.51 4.97
N LEU A 654 -19.15 56.26 5.73
CA LEU A 654 -18.50 54.96 5.84
C LEU A 654 -19.45 53.91 6.43
N LYS A 655 -20.22 54.27 7.46
CA LYS A 655 -21.24 53.39 8.04
C LYS A 655 -22.30 53.01 7.01
N CYS A 656 -22.87 54.00 6.30
CA CYS A 656 -23.87 53.76 5.26
C CYS A 656 -23.30 52.95 4.09
N TRP A 657 -22.07 53.24 3.65
CA TRP A 657 -21.42 52.49 2.58
C TRP A 657 -21.14 51.04 2.99
N THR A 658 -20.78 50.78 4.25
CA THR A 658 -20.59 49.41 4.76
C THR A 658 -21.88 48.60 4.67
N GLU A 659 -23.01 49.18 5.08
CA GLU A 659 -24.33 48.55 4.98
C GLU A 659 -24.69 48.28 3.51
N LEU A 660 -24.53 49.28 2.64
CA LEU A 660 -24.76 49.15 1.20
C LEU A 660 -23.87 48.07 0.56
N CYS A 661 -22.58 48.00 0.93
CA CYS A 661 -21.64 47.01 0.42
C CYS A 661 -22.09 45.58 0.78
N SER A 662 -22.53 45.37 2.02
CA SER A 662 -23.11 44.08 2.45
C SER A 662 -24.37 43.72 1.66
N GLU A 663 -25.28 44.67 1.44
CA GLU A 663 -26.49 44.45 0.64
C GLU A 663 -26.17 44.11 -0.82
N GLN A 664 -25.17 44.77 -1.41
CA GLN A 664 -24.69 44.49 -2.76
C GLN A 664 -24.10 43.08 -2.87
N MET A 665 -23.37 42.59 -1.86
CA MET A 665 -22.88 41.21 -1.82
C MET A 665 -24.04 40.20 -1.78
N ILE A 666 -25.04 40.42 -0.93
CA ILE A 666 -26.24 39.56 -0.86
C ILE A 666 -26.94 39.49 -2.23
N TYR A 667 -27.16 40.66 -2.85
CA TYR A 667 -27.76 40.73 -4.17
C TYR A 667 -26.93 39.99 -5.23
N ALA A 668 -25.61 40.23 -5.27
CA ALA A 668 -24.71 39.61 -6.24
C ALA A 668 -24.66 38.09 -6.06
N HIS A 669 -24.69 37.59 -4.82
CA HIS A 669 -24.69 36.16 -4.52
C HIS A 669 -25.98 35.49 -4.98
N THR A 670 -27.12 36.11 -4.68
CA THR A 670 -28.45 35.63 -5.12
C THR A 670 -28.54 35.61 -6.64
N LEU A 671 -28.06 36.66 -7.30
CA LEU A 671 -28.04 36.74 -8.77
C LEU A 671 -27.13 35.67 -9.38
N ALA A 672 -25.94 35.45 -8.82
CA ALA A 672 -25.01 34.44 -9.31
C ALA A 672 -25.57 33.02 -9.19
N LYS A 673 -26.19 32.66 -8.07
CA LYS A 673 -26.91 31.39 -7.90
C LYS A 673 -27.99 31.22 -8.98
N ARG A 674 -28.85 32.23 -9.15
CA ARG A 674 -29.91 32.21 -10.15
C ARG A 674 -29.38 32.04 -11.58
N GLN A 675 -28.35 32.80 -11.95
CA GLN A 675 -27.71 32.70 -13.28
C GLN A 675 -27.12 31.30 -13.53
N HIS A 676 -26.58 30.66 -12.49
CA HIS A 676 -26.08 29.29 -12.59
C HIS A 676 -27.22 28.28 -12.78
N PHE A 677 -28.32 28.40 -12.04
CA PHE A 677 -29.50 27.53 -12.22
C PHE A 677 -30.14 27.68 -13.61
N GLU A 678 -30.20 28.90 -14.14
CA GLU A 678 -30.74 29.17 -15.49
C GLU A 678 -29.81 28.62 -16.60
N SER A 679 -28.53 28.34 -16.29
CA SER A 679 -27.58 27.76 -17.23
C SER A 679 -26.56 26.87 -16.50
N THR A 680 -26.95 25.63 -16.21
CA THR A 680 -26.19 24.58 -15.49
C THR A 680 -24.81 24.26 -16.09
N ALA A 681 -24.50 24.80 -17.26
CA ALA A 681 -23.25 24.64 -17.96
C ALA A 681 -22.26 25.81 -17.76
N MET A 682 -22.46 26.69 -16.77
CA MET A 682 -21.60 27.87 -16.59
C MET A 682 -20.18 27.52 -16.14
N ALA A 683 -20.00 26.51 -15.28
CA ALA A 683 -18.68 26.11 -14.78
C ALA A 683 -17.70 25.78 -15.92
N LYS A 684 -18.19 25.14 -16.99
CA LYS A 684 -17.40 24.70 -18.15
C LYS A 684 -16.55 25.81 -18.79
N PHE A 685 -17.00 27.06 -18.75
CA PHE A 685 -16.30 28.19 -19.39
C PHE A 685 -15.03 28.63 -18.65
N PHE A 686 -14.81 28.07 -17.47
CA PHE A 686 -13.64 28.31 -16.64
C PHE A 686 -12.69 27.09 -16.58
N LEU A 687 -13.11 25.94 -17.12
CA LEU A 687 -12.35 24.69 -17.04
C LEU A 687 -11.35 24.55 -18.20
N GLY A 688 -10.26 23.84 -17.93
CA GLY A 688 -9.35 23.30 -18.93
C GLY A 688 -10.01 22.18 -19.72
N LYS A 689 -9.39 21.80 -20.84
CA LYS A 689 -10.02 20.93 -21.85
C LYS A 689 -10.53 19.60 -21.30
N ALA A 690 -9.73 18.91 -20.50
CA ALA A 690 -10.11 17.59 -19.97
C ALA A 690 -11.18 17.71 -18.88
N GLY A 691 -11.02 18.66 -17.96
CA GLY A 691 -11.99 18.94 -16.90
C GLY A 691 -13.35 19.33 -17.49
N GLU A 692 -13.37 20.16 -18.53
CA GLU A 692 -14.58 20.55 -19.24
C GLU A 692 -15.31 19.35 -19.86
N ARG A 693 -14.58 18.46 -20.55
CA ARG A 693 -15.16 17.27 -21.19
C ARG A 693 -15.76 16.32 -20.16
N MET A 694 -15.01 16.03 -19.10
CA MET A 694 -15.47 15.13 -18.03
C MET A 694 -16.66 15.72 -17.26
N TYR A 695 -16.61 17.01 -16.93
CA TYR A 695 -17.72 17.74 -16.31
C TYR A 695 -18.99 17.70 -17.18
N ARG A 696 -18.86 17.91 -18.50
CA ARG A 696 -19.97 17.82 -19.44
C ARG A 696 -20.56 16.42 -19.52
N TYR A 697 -19.74 15.37 -19.52
CA TYR A 697 -20.23 13.99 -19.49
C TYR A 697 -21.10 13.74 -18.24
N LEU A 698 -20.65 14.15 -17.05
CA LEU A 698 -21.42 13.95 -15.83
C LEU A 698 -22.74 14.74 -15.82
N ARG A 699 -22.70 16.02 -16.17
CA ARG A 699 -23.86 16.91 -16.08
C ARG A 699 -24.86 16.71 -17.22
N ASN A 700 -24.39 16.39 -18.42
CA ASN A 700 -25.23 16.35 -19.63
C ASN A 700 -25.54 14.93 -20.11
N GLU A 701 -24.64 13.96 -19.94
CA GLU A 701 -24.86 12.58 -20.41
C GLU A 701 -25.32 11.65 -19.29
N LEU A 702 -24.72 11.74 -18.10
CA LEU A 702 -25.20 11.02 -16.91
C LEU A 702 -26.29 11.79 -16.14
N HIS A 703 -26.60 13.02 -16.54
CA HIS A 703 -27.61 13.88 -15.89
C HIS A 703 -27.42 14.07 -14.38
N ILE A 704 -26.19 13.99 -13.87
CA ILE A 704 -25.88 14.20 -12.45
C ILE A 704 -26.06 15.70 -12.14
N PRO A 705 -27.01 16.09 -11.28
CA PRO A 705 -27.37 17.49 -11.07
C PRO A 705 -26.35 18.22 -10.19
N PHE A 706 -26.43 19.56 -10.18
CA PHE A 706 -25.93 20.37 -9.07
C PHE A 706 -26.83 20.13 -7.85
N VAL A 707 -26.24 19.88 -6.68
CA VAL A 707 -27.00 19.39 -5.53
C VAL A 707 -27.12 20.44 -4.43
N ASP A 708 -28.35 20.68 -3.99
CA ASP A 708 -28.76 21.49 -2.85
C ASP A 708 -29.91 20.81 -2.07
N GLU A 709 -30.28 21.37 -0.93
CA GLU A 709 -31.37 20.83 -0.09
C GLU A 709 -32.72 20.83 -0.80
N GLU A 710 -32.99 21.81 -1.67
CA GLU A 710 -34.26 21.90 -2.41
C GLU A 710 -34.41 20.75 -3.41
N TYR A 711 -33.35 20.48 -4.18
CA TYR A 711 -33.30 19.36 -5.12
C TYR A 711 -33.58 18.03 -4.40
N LEU A 712 -32.84 17.72 -3.33
CA LEU A 712 -33.00 16.44 -2.63
C LEU A 712 -34.38 16.28 -2.00
N LYS A 713 -34.92 17.32 -1.34
CA LYS A 713 -36.28 17.28 -0.78
C LYS A 713 -37.34 17.05 -1.86
N SER A 714 -37.12 17.60 -3.05
CA SER A 714 -38.04 17.43 -4.19
C SER A 714 -37.93 16.05 -4.85
N SER A 715 -36.77 15.40 -4.80
CA SER A 715 -36.50 14.14 -5.50
C SER A 715 -36.63 12.89 -4.63
N GLU A 716 -36.40 12.99 -3.31
CA GLU A 716 -36.36 11.86 -2.36
C GLU A 716 -37.63 10.99 -2.39
N TRP A 717 -38.80 11.61 -2.59
CA TRP A 717 -40.10 10.94 -2.53
C TRP A 717 -40.74 10.68 -3.90
N LEU A 718 -40.04 11.01 -5.00
CA LEU A 718 -40.56 10.76 -6.33
C LEU A 718 -40.33 9.29 -6.71
N PRO A 719 -41.34 8.58 -7.27
CA PRO A 719 -41.10 7.28 -7.91
C PRO A 719 -40.08 7.47 -9.02
N GLU A 720 -39.24 6.45 -9.28
CA GLU A 720 -38.13 6.46 -10.26
C GLU A 720 -38.53 7.20 -11.56
N LYS A 721 -38.26 8.51 -11.63
CA LYS A 721 -38.33 9.24 -12.88
C LYS A 721 -37.01 8.98 -13.60
N PRO A 722 -37.05 8.68 -14.91
CA PRO A 722 -35.84 8.71 -15.71
C PRO A 722 -35.17 10.07 -15.51
N ASP A 723 -33.87 10.05 -15.26
CA ASP A 723 -33.00 11.23 -15.11
C ASP A 723 -33.15 12.03 -13.79
N SER A 724 -33.77 11.48 -12.74
CA SER A 724 -33.74 12.07 -11.39
C SER A 724 -33.08 11.16 -10.36
N TYR A 725 -32.05 11.66 -9.68
CA TYR A 725 -31.36 10.96 -8.60
C TYR A 725 -31.96 11.31 -7.24
N GLN A 726 -32.32 10.28 -6.47
CA GLN A 726 -32.99 10.41 -5.16
C GLN A 726 -32.00 10.67 -4.00
N SER A 727 -30.70 10.43 -4.22
CA SER A 727 -29.67 10.65 -3.21
C SER A 727 -28.29 10.87 -3.84
N VAL A 728 -27.37 11.47 -3.10
CA VAL A 728 -25.95 11.52 -3.49
C VAL A 728 -25.39 10.11 -3.72
N GLY A 729 -25.83 9.12 -2.94
CA GLY A 729 -25.47 7.71 -3.15
C GLY A 729 -25.86 7.21 -4.53
N SER A 730 -27.10 7.47 -4.98
CA SER A 730 -27.56 7.07 -6.32
C SER A 730 -26.78 7.76 -7.46
N MET A 731 -26.31 9.00 -7.24
CA MET A 731 -25.45 9.71 -8.20
C MET A 731 -24.07 9.05 -8.29
N VAL A 732 -23.45 8.75 -7.14
CA VAL A 732 -22.18 8.02 -7.07
C VAL A 732 -22.31 6.65 -7.71
N THR A 733 -23.42 5.94 -7.49
CA THR A 733 -23.71 4.65 -8.13
C THR A 733 -23.77 4.78 -9.65
N ALA A 734 -24.47 5.76 -10.21
CA ALA A 734 -24.52 5.93 -11.67
C ALA A 734 -23.14 6.21 -12.28
N VAL A 735 -22.34 7.05 -11.63
CA VAL A 735 -20.95 7.29 -12.03
C VAL A 735 -20.12 6.01 -11.93
N TYR A 736 -20.25 5.25 -10.84
CA TYR A 736 -19.60 3.95 -10.68
C TYR A 736 -19.99 2.99 -11.81
N GLU A 737 -21.28 2.81 -12.10
CA GLU A 737 -21.76 1.92 -13.17
C GLU A 737 -21.28 2.35 -14.56
N SER A 738 -21.16 3.66 -14.83
CA SER A 738 -20.57 4.17 -16.07
C SER A 738 -19.08 3.81 -16.21
N MET A 739 -18.34 3.72 -15.11
CA MET A 739 -16.96 3.22 -15.10
C MET A 739 -16.93 1.71 -15.30
N ARG A 740 -17.80 0.97 -14.60
CA ARG A 740 -17.86 -0.50 -14.70
C ARG A 740 -18.25 -0.96 -16.09
N SER A 741 -19.15 -0.28 -16.77
CA SER A 741 -19.52 -0.55 -18.16
C SER A 741 -18.46 -0.12 -19.18
N GLY A 742 -17.47 0.68 -18.77
CA GLY A 742 -16.44 1.24 -19.66
C GLY A 742 -16.88 2.47 -20.45
N GLU A 743 -18.11 2.96 -20.26
CA GLU A 743 -18.62 4.16 -20.93
C GLU A 743 -17.82 5.42 -20.54
N LEU A 744 -17.56 5.62 -19.24
CA LEU A 744 -16.78 6.78 -18.78
C LEU A 744 -15.33 6.72 -19.29
N TYR A 745 -14.77 5.53 -19.44
CA TYR A 745 -13.41 5.36 -19.94
C TYR A 745 -13.25 5.83 -21.39
N SER A 746 -14.30 5.78 -22.23
CA SER A 746 -14.20 6.36 -23.58
C SER A 746 -13.95 7.87 -23.53
N VAL A 747 -14.59 8.57 -22.59
CA VAL A 747 -14.41 10.00 -22.37
C VAL A 747 -12.99 10.31 -21.88
N ALA A 748 -12.48 9.52 -20.93
CA ALA A 748 -11.11 9.66 -20.44
C ALA A 748 -10.07 9.48 -21.57
N ILE A 749 -10.30 8.53 -22.48
CA ILE A 749 -9.43 8.31 -23.65
C ILE A 749 -9.47 9.48 -24.62
N GLU A 750 -10.63 10.12 -24.82
CA GLU A 750 -10.72 11.33 -25.63
C GLU A 750 -9.91 12.48 -25.01
N CYS A 751 -9.98 12.67 -23.69
CA CYS A 751 -9.12 13.63 -23.00
C CYS A 751 -7.63 13.35 -23.27
N LEU A 752 -7.21 12.09 -23.23
CA LEU A 752 -5.82 11.71 -23.50
C LEU A 752 -5.40 11.96 -24.96
N LYS A 753 -6.28 11.71 -25.93
CA LYS A 753 -6.01 12.00 -27.35
C LYS A 753 -5.81 13.49 -27.58
N ASP A 754 -6.70 14.32 -27.02
CA ASP A 754 -6.59 15.78 -27.12
C ASP A 754 -5.24 16.27 -26.57
N ALA A 755 -4.77 15.70 -25.44
CA ALA A 755 -3.48 16.03 -24.84
C ALA A 755 -2.27 15.61 -25.70
N GLU A 756 -2.35 14.51 -26.45
CA GLU A 756 -1.28 14.07 -27.37
C GLU A 756 -1.23 14.89 -28.66
N GLU A 757 -2.38 15.34 -29.19
CA GLU A 757 -2.44 16.13 -30.42
C GLU A 757 -1.85 17.54 -30.27
N GLU A 758 -2.02 18.18 -29.09
CA GLU A 758 -1.47 19.51 -28.83
C GLU A 758 0.06 19.55 -28.90
N VAL A 759 0.73 18.53 -28.37
CA VAL A 759 2.20 18.42 -28.38
C VAL A 759 2.73 18.31 -29.81
N MET A 760 2.01 17.60 -30.68
CA MET A 760 2.39 17.49 -32.10
C MET A 760 2.24 18.81 -32.84
N THR A 761 1.31 19.68 -32.43
CA THR A 761 1.16 21.01 -33.03
C THR A 761 2.15 22.05 -32.48
N SER A 762 2.61 21.93 -31.23
CA SER A 762 3.63 22.83 -30.66
C SER A 762 5.03 22.56 -31.20
N ASP A 763 5.38 21.29 -31.50
CA ASP A 763 6.66 20.91 -32.11
C ASP A 763 6.79 21.39 -33.57
N HIS A 764 5.68 21.69 -34.24
CA HIS A 764 5.68 22.31 -35.57
C HIS A 764 5.86 23.84 -35.55
N LEU A 765 5.59 24.49 -34.40
CA LEU A 765 5.74 25.94 -34.23
C LEU A 765 7.14 26.36 -33.75
N THR A 766 7.96 25.42 -33.27
CA THR A 766 9.38 25.65 -32.91
C THR A 766 10.37 25.48 -34.06
N TYR A 767 9.90 25.17 -35.29
CA TYR A 767 10.77 24.97 -36.47
C TYR A 767 10.65 26.03 -37.58
N PHE A 768 9.86 27.08 -37.39
CA PHE A 768 9.76 28.22 -38.32
C PHE A 768 9.85 29.55 -37.57
N GLY A 769 11.07 30.07 -37.38
CA GLY A 769 11.17 31.39 -36.80
C GLY A 769 12.55 31.94 -36.42
N THR A 770 13.62 31.73 -37.20
CA THR A 770 14.77 32.65 -37.18
C THR A 770 15.47 32.67 -38.54
N ASN A 771 14.94 33.48 -39.46
CA ASN A 771 15.69 34.03 -40.60
C ASN A 771 15.32 35.51 -40.71
N MET A 772 16.08 36.38 -40.05
CA MET A 772 16.25 37.77 -40.47
C MET A 772 17.53 38.34 -39.83
N GLU A 773 18.47 38.71 -40.71
CA GLU A 773 19.78 39.29 -40.47
C GLU A 773 19.66 40.76 -39.98
N LEU A 774 20.53 41.27 -39.10
CA LEU A 774 21.70 42.16 -39.33
C LEU A 774 21.95 43.01 -38.04
N PRO A 775 23.09 43.72 -37.82
CA PRO A 775 24.45 43.56 -38.32
C PRO A 775 25.57 43.67 -37.23
N SER A 776 26.78 43.34 -37.67
CA SER A 776 28.10 43.44 -37.03
C SER A 776 28.65 44.86 -36.82
N SER A 777 29.53 45.06 -35.82
CA SER A 777 30.81 45.83 -35.81
C SER A 777 31.05 46.48 -34.43
N ALA A 778 32.01 46.04 -33.60
CA ALA A 778 33.46 46.30 -33.62
C ALA A 778 33.90 47.60 -32.89
N THR A 779 34.86 47.43 -31.96
CA THR A 779 35.95 48.36 -31.52
C THR A 779 35.58 49.69 -30.83
N SER A 780 36.33 50.30 -29.91
CA SER A 780 37.40 50.00 -28.95
C SER A 780 37.89 51.37 -28.39
N ILE A 781 38.60 51.39 -27.26
CA ILE A 781 39.54 52.45 -26.76
C ILE A 781 38.86 53.64 -26.05
N ALA A 782 39.36 54.25 -24.96
CA ALA A 782 40.30 53.95 -23.88
C ALA A 782 40.32 55.19 -22.94
N ASP A 783 41.08 55.07 -21.84
CA ASP A 783 41.74 56.14 -21.06
C ASP A 783 41.05 56.74 -19.82
N ALA A 784 41.57 56.37 -18.63
CA ALA A 784 42.46 57.21 -17.80
C ALA A 784 42.20 57.21 -16.27
N VAL A 785 43.18 56.62 -15.54
CA VAL A 785 43.84 57.08 -14.29
C VAL A 785 43.05 56.92 -12.97
N ASP A 786 43.33 55.93 -12.12
CA ASP A 786 44.51 55.64 -11.25
C ASP A 786 44.52 56.43 -9.91
N THR A 787 44.44 55.68 -8.81
CA THR A 787 45.36 55.71 -7.66
C THR A 787 44.86 54.80 -6.53
N GLY A 788 45.70 53.87 -6.06
CA GLY A 788 45.55 53.35 -4.69
C GLY A 788 45.85 51.88 -4.38
N SER A 789 47.02 51.38 -4.79
CA SER A 789 47.86 50.47 -3.99
C SER A 789 47.47 48.99 -3.84
N LYS A 790 48.06 48.23 -4.79
CA LYS A 790 48.75 46.93 -4.68
C LYS A 790 47.94 45.64 -4.46
N PRO A 791 47.84 44.82 -5.53
CA PRO A 791 47.41 43.42 -5.51
C PRO A 791 48.63 42.48 -5.46
N GLU A 792 48.44 41.28 -4.92
CA GLU A 792 49.20 40.10 -5.37
C GLU A 792 48.29 39.29 -6.28
N GLU A 793 48.56 39.40 -7.58
CA GLU A 793 48.15 38.40 -8.54
C GLU A 793 48.85 37.09 -8.20
N ILE A 794 48.07 36.03 -8.33
CA ILE A 794 48.55 34.71 -8.72
C ILE A 794 48.86 34.81 -10.22
N PRO A 795 50.09 34.50 -10.67
CA PRO A 795 50.23 33.97 -12.02
C PRO A 795 51.04 32.68 -12.03
N LYS A 796 50.47 31.71 -12.73
CA LYS A 796 51.09 30.44 -13.09
C LYS A 796 52.19 30.71 -14.13
N ALA A 797 53.44 30.36 -13.80
CA ALA A 797 54.30 29.45 -14.57
C ALA A 797 55.79 29.59 -14.20
N SER A 798 56.39 28.47 -13.82
CA SER A 798 57.81 28.08 -13.89
C SER A 798 57.75 26.56 -14.15
N GLU A 799 58.24 25.92 -15.22
CA GLU A 799 59.55 26.01 -15.91
C GLU A 799 60.72 26.21 -14.93
N THR A 800 61.34 25.10 -14.51
CA THR A 800 62.77 24.80 -14.72
C THR A 800 63.23 23.52 -13.99
N ASP A 801 63.98 22.71 -14.75
CA ASP A 801 65.10 21.82 -14.43
C ASP A 801 64.94 20.50 -13.62
N ASP A 802 65.26 19.30 -14.15
CA ASP A 802 65.47 18.94 -15.56
C ASP A 802 65.54 17.42 -15.86
N ASN A 803 65.25 17.13 -17.13
CA ASN A 803 65.66 16.03 -18.02
C ASN A 803 64.98 14.63 -18.00
N GLY A 804 64.46 14.28 -19.18
CA GLY A 804 63.85 13.00 -19.51
C GLY A 804 64.71 12.07 -20.38
N THR A 805 64.15 10.90 -20.74
CA THR A 805 64.25 10.28 -22.08
C THR A 805 63.49 8.94 -22.14
N SER A 806 62.70 8.82 -23.21
CA SER A 806 62.40 7.60 -23.97
C SER A 806 61.33 6.60 -23.50
N ASN A 807 60.41 6.34 -24.44
CA ASN A 807 60.07 5.01 -24.97
C ASN A 807 58.96 4.13 -24.32
N VAL A 808 58.01 3.79 -25.20
CA VAL A 808 57.51 2.42 -25.48
C VAL A 808 56.36 1.92 -24.58
N TRP A 809 55.12 1.90 -25.09
CA TRP A 809 54.49 0.78 -25.83
C TRP A 809 54.60 -0.58 -25.12
N ARG A 810 53.41 -1.20 -24.96
CA ARG A 810 53.19 -2.65 -25.11
C ARG A 810 53.76 -3.58 -24.02
N SER A 811 52.79 -4.22 -23.39
CA SER A 811 52.57 -5.68 -23.40
C SER A 811 53.47 -6.59 -22.56
N TRP A 812 52.77 -7.60 -22.04
CA TRP A 812 53.23 -8.98 -21.84
C TRP A 812 54.04 -9.21 -20.55
N THR A 813 53.46 -9.83 -19.49
CA THR A 813 53.42 -11.30 -19.18
C THR A 813 54.82 -11.92 -19.00
N PRO A 814 54.93 -13.17 -18.51
CA PRO A 814 54.49 -13.82 -17.27
C PRO A 814 55.71 -14.36 -16.46
N GLY A 815 55.50 -14.77 -15.20
CA GLY A 815 56.51 -15.54 -14.43
C GLY A 815 57.64 -14.67 -13.87
N SER A 816 58.29 -15.01 -12.77
CA SER A 816 58.73 -16.33 -12.33
C SER A 816 58.68 -16.37 -10.79
N GLU A 817 58.09 -17.42 -10.22
CA GLU A 817 58.82 -18.52 -9.57
C GLU A 817 59.56 -18.05 -8.30
N SER A 818 59.35 -18.60 -7.11
CA SER A 818 58.82 -19.92 -6.78
C SER A 818 58.83 -20.10 -5.25
N VAL A 819 58.02 -21.06 -4.77
CA VAL A 819 58.34 -21.96 -3.63
C VAL A 819 58.21 -21.30 -2.24
N LYS A 820 57.41 -21.76 -1.28
CA LYS A 820 56.88 -23.10 -0.95
C LYS A 820 55.70 -22.93 0.05
N GLU A 821 54.62 -23.68 -0.13
CA GLU A 821 53.68 -24.05 0.95
C GLU A 821 54.44 -24.77 2.10
N PRO A 822 53.94 -24.93 3.35
CA PRO A 822 52.52 -25.02 3.74
C PRO A 822 52.12 -24.49 5.14
N LEU A 823 50.82 -24.42 5.41
CA LEU A 823 50.18 -25.06 6.58
C LEU A 823 48.65 -25.03 6.38
N LYS A 824 48.04 -26.22 6.41
CA LYS A 824 46.59 -26.40 6.37
C LYS A 824 45.95 -25.65 7.53
N THR A 825 45.26 -24.55 7.24
CA THR A 825 44.31 -23.93 8.15
C THR A 825 42.90 -24.41 7.79
N PHE A 826 42.17 -24.85 8.81
CA PHE A 826 40.77 -25.22 8.71
C PHE A 826 39.94 -23.97 8.42
N HIS A 827 39.68 -23.70 7.14
CA HIS A 827 38.83 -22.59 6.74
C HIS A 827 37.35 -22.99 6.86
N ARG A 828 36.64 -22.34 7.80
CA ARG A 828 35.19 -22.49 7.97
C ARG A 828 34.49 -21.84 6.77
N LYS A 829 33.69 -22.62 6.03
CA LYS A 829 32.85 -22.11 4.94
C LYS A 829 31.76 -21.22 5.54
N THR A 830 31.40 -20.13 4.85
CA THR A 830 30.37 -19.18 5.33
C THR A 830 29.01 -19.87 5.48
N LYS A 831 28.49 -19.94 6.72
CA LYS A 831 27.12 -20.40 6.99
C LYS A 831 26.08 -19.29 6.75
N THR A 832 26.51 -18.03 6.80
CA THR A 832 25.70 -16.81 6.76
C THR A 832 25.94 -15.97 5.49
N GLY A 833 26.58 -16.54 4.46
CA GLY A 833 26.66 -15.92 3.13
C GLY A 833 25.38 -16.15 2.34
N CYS A 834 25.19 -15.49 1.20
CA CYS A 834 24.04 -15.78 0.34
C CYS A 834 24.22 -17.19 -0.30
N ARG A 835 23.12 -17.91 -0.55
CA ARG A 835 22.97 -19.19 -1.24
C ARG A 835 24.00 -19.38 -2.35
N ARG A 836 24.22 -18.39 -3.23
CA ARG A 836 25.20 -18.48 -4.34
C ARG A 836 26.66 -18.52 -3.87
N CYS A 837 27.03 -17.77 -2.84
CA CYS A 837 28.37 -17.82 -2.23
C CYS A 837 28.59 -19.14 -1.48
N ARG A 838 27.54 -19.70 -0.87
CA ARG A 838 27.55 -21.06 -0.28
C ARG A 838 27.72 -22.14 -1.37
N THR A 839 26.98 -22.04 -2.49
CA THR A 839 27.03 -22.99 -3.61
C THR A 839 28.37 -22.96 -4.36
N ARG A 840 28.99 -21.79 -4.55
CA ARG A 840 30.28 -21.63 -5.25
C ARG A 840 31.53 -21.95 -4.40
N ARG A 841 31.35 -22.31 -3.11
CA ARG A 841 32.43 -22.60 -2.15
C ARG A 841 33.50 -21.49 -2.03
N VAL A 842 33.07 -20.22 -2.05
CA VAL A 842 33.99 -19.07 -2.11
C VAL A 842 34.60 -18.78 -0.73
N LYS A 843 35.94 -18.67 -0.67
CA LYS A 843 36.72 -18.43 0.56
C LYS A 843 36.71 -16.95 0.96
N VAL A 844 36.48 -16.61 2.22
CA VAL A 844 36.63 -15.24 2.76
C VAL A 844 38.10 -15.04 3.17
N GLY A 845 38.75 -13.98 2.68
CA GLY A 845 40.12 -13.62 3.06
C GLY A 845 40.10 -12.49 4.08
N GLY A 846 41.00 -12.53 5.07
CA GLY A 846 41.12 -11.53 6.12
C GLY A 846 42.30 -10.56 5.92
N VAL A 847 42.18 -9.43 6.65
CA VAL A 847 43.21 -8.44 7.07
C VAL A 847 43.44 -7.20 6.17
N PHE A 848 42.65 -6.13 6.47
CA PHE A 848 42.78 -4.63 6.39
C PHE A 848 43.73 -3.89 5.40
N PRO A 849 43.53 -2.57 5.12
CA PRO A 849 42.30 -1.79 4.90
C PRO A 849 42.35 -0.85 3.65
N SER A 850 41.24 -0.75 2.90
CA SER A 850 40.82 0.50 2.27
C SER A 850 39.30 0.50 2.13
N THR A 851 38.71 1.67 2.30
CA THR A 851 37.27 1.92 2.43
C THR A 851 36.50 1.49 1.17
N ARG A 852 35.87 0.31 1.23
CA ARG A 852 34.60 -0.08 0.53
C ARG A 852 34.21 -1.56 0.68
N ASP A 853 35.01 -2.41 1.32
CA ASP A 853 34.75 -3.88 1.36
C ASP A 853 34.88 -4.54 2.77
N ALA A 854 34.25 -3.99 3.81
CA ALA A 854 34.08 -4.69 5.11
C ALA A 854 32.64 -5.18 5.27
N CYS A 855 32.45 -6.47 5.59
CA CYS A 855 31.13 -7.08 5.77
C CYS A 855 30.61 -6.72 7.16
N ASP A 856 29.47 -6.02 7.22
CA ASP A 856 28.71 -5.78 8.43
C ASP A 856 28.07 -7.11 8.89
N GLU A 857 28.38 -7.56 10.11
CA GLU A 857 27.83 -8.80 10.67
C GLU A 857 26.40 -8.61 11.23
N SER A 858 25.89 -7.37 11.27
CA SER A 858 24.48 -7.07 11.54
C SER A 858 23.60 -7.08 10.29
N GLN A 859 24.20 -6.96 9.08
CA GLN A 859 23.54 -7.06 7.77
C GLN A 859 24.46 -7.69 6.71
N PRO A 860 24.25 -8.94 6.27
CA PRO A 860 25.26 -9.64 5.49
C PRO A 860 25.17 -9.29 3.99
N SER A 861 25.81 -8.21 3.56
CA SER A 861 26.04 -7.89 2.14
C SER A 861 27.52 -8.09 1.77
N CYS A 862 27.90 -9.31 1.35
CA CYS A 862 29.22 -9.49 0.74
C CYS A 862 29.18 -9.04 -0.73
N LEU A 863 29.97 -8.03 -1.10
CA LEU A 863 30.03 -7.42 -2.44
C LEU A 863 30.70 -8.31 -3.51
N LYS A 864 31.00 -9.59 -3.18
CA LYS A 864 31.62 -10.55 -4.11
C LYS A 864 30.76 -10.90 -5.33
N CYS A 865 29.45 -10.84 -5.16
CA CYS A 865 28.48 -11.06 -6.24
C CYS A 865 28.55 -9.95 -7.30
N GLU A 866 28.84 -8.73 -6.86
CA GLU A 866 29.02 -7.55 -7.71
C GLU A 866 30.30 -7.64 -8.56
N ARG A 867 31.43 -8.07 -7.99
CA ARG A 867 32.69 -8.32 -8.72
C ARG A 867 32.58 -9.38 -9.82
N HIS A 868 31.63 -10.30 -9.71
CA HIS A 868 31.41 -11.39 -10.67
C HIS A 868 30.15 -11.19 -11.53
N GLY A 869 29.50 -10.03 -11.46
CA GLY A 869 28.35 -9.68 -12.29
C GLY A 869 27.11 -10.56 -12.09
N VAL A 870 26.88 -11.03 -10.85
CA VAL A 870 25.76 -11.93 -10.52
C VAL A 870 25.13 -11.57 -9.19
N GLU A 871 23.80 -11.53 -9.10
CA GLU A 871 23.04 -11.16 -7.88
C GLU A 871 23.32 -12.11 -6.67
N CYS A 872 23.19 -11.64 -5.42
CA CYS A 872 23.31 -12.45 -4.20
C CYS A 872 21.92 -12.89 -3.66
N LYS A 873 21.76 -14.09 -3.07
CA LYS A 873 20.44 -14.64 -2.63
C LYS A 873 20.47 -15.32 -1.26
N TYR A 874 19.63 -14.98 -0.28
CA TYR A 874 19.51 -15.67 1.02
C TYR A 874 18.23 -16.55 1.10
N GLU A 875 18.17 -17.57 1.98
CA GLU A 875 16.98 -18.47 2.14
C GLU A 875 16.17 -18.10 3.40
N SER A 876 14.83 -18.09 3.31
CA SER A 876 13.86 -17.91 4.40
C SER A 876 13.05 -19.19 4.67
N THR A 877 12.90 -19.59 5.93
CA THR A 877 12.21 -20.83 6.39
C THR A 877 10.76 -20.62 6.85
N ARG A 878 9.98 -21.72 6.78
CA ARG A 878 8.51 -21.89 6.85
C ARG A 878 7.86 -21.75 8.24
N SER A 879 6.57 -21.38 8.26
CA SER A 879 5.65 -21.26 9.41
C SER A 879 4.95 -22.56 9.84
N ARG A 880 4.70 -22.74 11.15
CA ARG A 880 3.60 -23.55 11.74
C ARG A 880 2.62 -22.58 12.43
N LYS A 881 1.30 -22.80 12.28
CA LYS A 881 0.20 -21.91 12.72
C LYS A 881 -0.14 -22.03 14.22
N ILE A 882 -0.40 -20.90 14.87
CA ILE A 882 -1.10 -20.70 16.16
C ILE A 882 -2.13 -19.55 15.97
N PRO A 883 -3.26 -19.50 16.71
CA PRO A 883 -4.41 -18.60 16.44
C PRO A 883 -4.15 -17.11 16.71
N GLU A 884 -4.99 -16.29 16.09
CA GLU A 884 -4.90 -14.83 15.93
C GLU A 884 -4.73 -14.01 17.22
N SER A 885 -3.73 -13.12 17.19
CA SER A 885 -3.75 -11.80 17.84
C SER A 885 -3.18 -10.77 16.85
N PRO A 886 -3.57 -9.49 16.91
CA PRO A 886 -3.42 -8.56 15.81
C PRO A 886 -1.98 -8.07 15.64
N ASP A 887 -1.45 -8.20 14.42
CA ASP A 887 -0.12 -7.74 14.03
C ASP A 887 -0.05 -6.21 13.91
N THR A 888 0.77 -5.62 14.78
CA THR A 888 1.26 -4.23 14.69
C THR A 888 2.75 -4.23 14.33
N GLU A 889 3.09 -3.81 13.10
CA GLU A 889 4.43 -3.36 12.63
C GLU A 889 4.27 -2.85 11.18
N ASN A 890 4.67 -1.66 10.71
CA ASN A 890 5.48 -0.53 11.17
C ASN A 890 4.74 0.76 10.79
N ILE A 891 4.47 1.64 11.75
CA ILE A 891 3.72 2.90 11.56
C ILE A 891 4.56 4.02 12.15
N THR A 892 4.79 5.10 11.40
CA THR A 892 5.55 6.28 11.85
C THR A 892 4.78 7.07 12.92
N ALA A 893 5.46 7.88 13.77
CA ALA A 893 4.80 8.70 14.81
C ALA A 893 3.69 9.62 14.25
N GLN A 894 3.81 9.98 12.97
CA GLN A 894 2.85 10.80 12.23
C GLN A 894 1.57 10.03 11.89
N GLU A 895 1.69 8.80 11.40
CA GLU A 895 0.58 7.92 11.02
C GLU A 895 -0.17 7.34 12.24
N LEU A 896 0.41 7.50 13.42
CA LEU A 896 -0.17 7.16 14.72
C LEU A 896 -1.19 8.18 15.21
N ARG A 897 -0.98 9.47 14.92
CA ARG A 897 -1.93 10.55 15.24
C ARG A 897 -3.20 10.48 14.40
N THR A 898 -3.12 9.87 13.21
CA THR A 898 -4.24 9.78 12.27
C THR A 898 -5.16 8.58 12.50
N ARG A 899 -4.71 7.51 13.18
CA ARG A 899 -5.58 6.36 13.54
C ARG A 899 -6.46 6.60 14.76
N PHE A 900 -6.10 7.54 15.63
CA PHE A 900 -6.88 7.96 16.79
C PHE A 900 -7.16 9.45 16.68
N PRO A 901 -8.31 9.87 16.12
CA PRO A 901 -8.59 11.28 15.86
C PRO A 901 -8.47 12.10 17.15
N GLU A 902 -7.86 13.27 17.05
CA GLU A 902 -7.68 14.19 18.19
C GLU A 902 -9.00 14.93 18.49
N THR A 903 -9.94 14.21 19.09
CA THR A 903 -11.26 14.75 19.45
C THR A 903 -11.22 15.54 20.75
N ALA A 904 -12.25 16.34 20.99
CA ALA A 904 -12.43 17.01 22.27
C ALA A 904 -12.59 16.02 23.43
N GLU A 905 -13.29 14.89 23.22
CA GLU A 905 -13.41 13.85 24.25
C GLU A 905 -12.06 13.22 24.57
N ARG A 906 -11.24 12.93 23.55
CA ARG A 906 -9.90 12.36 23.74
C ARG A 906 -9.00 13.31 24.53
N ARG A 907 -8.96 14.60 24.21
CA ARG A 907 -8.17 15.59 24.96
C ARG A 907 -8.59 15.66 26.43
N LEU A 908 -9.90 15.65 26.71
CA LEU A 908 -10.41 15.64 28.07
C LEU A 908 -10.07 14.33 28.80
N ARG A 909 -10.13 13.20 28.09
CA ARG A 909 -9.77 11.88 28.61
C ARG A 909 -8.28 11.80 28.96
N GLU A 910 -7.40 12.24 28.06
CA GLU A 910 -5.95 12.29 28.28
C GLU A 910 -5.58 13.24 29.42
N LEU A 911 -6.21 14.40 29.50
CA LEU A 911 -6.03 15.32 30.63
C LEU A 911 -6.46 14.68 31.95
N THR A 912 -7.57 13.93 31.95
CA THR A 912 -8.04 13.18 33.13
C THR A 912 -7.04 12.10 33.54
N LEU A 913 -6.48 11.35 32.59
CA LEU A 913 -5.48 10.32 32.85
C LEU A 913 -4.17 10.92 33.35
N LEU A 914 -3.72 12.05 32.78
CA LEU A 914 -2.53 12.77 33.26
C LEU A 914 -2.73 13.31 34.68
N HIS A 915 -3.90 13.87 34.96
CA HIS A 915 -4.27 14.30 36.31
C HIS A 915 -4.26 13.12 37.27
N HIS A 916 -4.86 11.98 36.88
CA HIS A 916 -4.86 10.76 37.69
C HIS A 916 -3.44 10.25 37.95
N TYR A 917 -2.55 10.32 36.96
CA TYR A 917 -1.15 9.93 37.12
C TYR A 917 -0.43 10.75 38.19
N THR A 918 -0.49 12.08 38.05
CA THR A 918 0.25 13.02 38.89
C THR A 918 -0.27 13.07 40.33
N THR A 919 -1.56 12.78 40.54
CA THR A 919 -2.19 12.82 41.87
C THR A 919 -2.20 11.46 42.58
N HIS A 920 -2.35 10.36 41.84
CA HIS A 920 -2.57 9.03 42.42
C HIS A 920 -1.57 7.98 41.90
N THR A 921 -1.52 7.72 40.59
CA THR A 921 -0.78 6.58 40.01
C THR A 921 0.72 6.63 40.29
N SER A 922 1.36 7.78 40.10
CA SER A 922 2.81 7.95 40.27
C SER A 922 3.31 7.57 41.67
N ARG A 923 2.46 7.71 42.70
CA ARG A 923 2.79 7.37 44.10
C ARG A 923 2.64 5.88 44.42
N THR A 924 1.88 5.14 43.61
CA THR A 924 1.56 3.72 43.85
C THR A 924 2.28 2.76 42.89
N VAL A 925 2.84 3.27 41.78
CA VAL A 925 3.66 2.47 40.84
C VAL A 925 5.02 2.12 41.44
N THR A 926 5.55 3.01 42.30
CA THR A 926 6.86 2.82 42.92
C THR A 926 6.84 1.75 44.02
N LEU A 927 7.91 0.95 44.09
CA LEU A 927 8.13 -0.17 45.01
C LEU A 927 8.40 0.29 46.47
N ASN A 928 7.54 1.16 47.02
CA ASN A 928 7.79 1.84 48.29
C ASN A 928 6.89 1.33 49.42
N ASN A 929 7.54 0.97 50.53
CA ASN A 929 6.91 0.67 51.81
C ASN A 929 7.27 1.78 52.82
N PRO A 930 6.36 2.22 53.71
CA PRO A 930 6.65 3.20 54.76
C PRO A 930 7.89 2.88 55.62
N ALA A 931 8.29 1.61 55.77
CA ALA A 931 9.49 1.21 56.53
C ALA A 931 10.82 1.41 55.77
N ASN A 932 10.81 1.51 54.43
CA ASN A 932 12.03 1.58 53.62
C ASN A 932 11.76 2.41 52.35
N ARG A 933 11.72 3.74 52.50
CA ARG A 933 11.38 4.68 51.42
C ARG A 933 12.57 4.92 50.49
N ASP A 934 12.46 4.49 49.23
CA ASP A 934 13.40 4.87 48.17
C ASP A 934 12.96 6.24 47.61
N GLN A 935 13.29 7.30 48.35
CA GLN A 935 12.86 8.67 48.03
C GLN A 935 13.23 9.06 46.60
N ALA A 936 14.39 8.65 46.12
CA ALA A 936 14.83 9.00 44.78
C ALA A 936 14.07 8.22 43.69
N ALA A 937 13.60 6.99 43.94
CA ALA A 937 12.64 6.33 43.05
C ALA A 937 11.27 7.00 43.08
N ILE A 938 10.81 7.50 44.23
CA ILE A 938 9.58 8.32 44.34
C ILE A 938 9.71 9.56 43.46
N ASP A 939 10.82 10.29 43.60
CA ASP A 939 11.05 11.54 42.88
C ASP A 939 11.10 11.30 41.36
N ILE A 940 11.70 10.19 40.91
CA ILE A 940 11.71 9.81 39.49
C ILE A 940 10.28 9.67 38.94
N PHE A 941 9.40 8.90 39.58
CA PHE A 941 8.07 8.64 39.02
C PHE A 941 7.07 9.78 39.25
N THR A 942 7.25 10.58 40.31
CA THR A 942 6.33 11.66 40.70
C THR A 942 6.71 13.02 40.12
N GLN A 943 8.00 13.27 39.82
CA GLN A 943 8.49 14.55 39.29
C GLN A 943 9.14 14.36 37.92
N THR A 944 10.18 13.53 37.82
CA THR A 944 11.00 13.41 36.60
C THR A 944 10.24 12.81 35.41
N VAL A 945 9.43 11.77 35.64
CA VAL A 945 8.64 11.10 34.59
C VAL A 945 7.61 12.07 33.98
N PRO A 946 6.75 12.76 34.76
CA PRO A 946 5.87 13.79 34.21
C PRO A 946 6.61 14.90 33.47
N GLU A 947 7.74 15.39 34.02
CA GLU A 947 8.51 16.48 33.42
C GLU A 947 9.06 16.11 32.04
N ILE A 948 9.70 14.94 31.92
CA ILE A 948 10.26 14.46 30.64
C ILE A 948 9.13 14.11 29.66
N ALA A 949 8.01 13.57 30.14
CA ALA A 949 6.86 13.20 29.31
C ALA A 949 6.26 14.38 28.54
N LEU A 950 6.38 15.61 29.04
CA LEU A 950 5.93 16.81 28.30
C LEU A 950 6.68 17.04 26.99
N THR A 951 7.83 16.38 26.81
CA THR A 951 8.69 16.50 25.62
C THR A 951 8.93 15.19 24.90
N ASN A 952 8.39 14.07 25.40
CA ASN A 952 8.51 12.75 24.78
C ASN A 952 7.17 12.02 24.76
N GLU A 953 6.64 11.81 23.55
CA GLU A 953 5.30 11.25 23.33
C GLU A 953 5.20 9.77 23.76
N ALA A 954 6.26 8.98 23.57
CA ALA A 954 6.27 7.57 23.98
C ALA A 954 6.10 7.44 25.50
N LEU A 955 6.84 8.27 26.26
CA LEU A 955 6.74 8.35 27.71
C LEU A 955 5.37 8.88 28.15
N LEU A 956 4.84 9.90 27.47
CA LEU A 956 3.52 10.46 27.77
C LEU A 956 2.39 9.43 27.58
N TYR A 957 2.36 8.70 26.47
CA TYR A 957 1.36 7.65 26.29
C TYR A 957 1.55 6.49 27.27
N SER A 958 2.79 6.22 27.71
CA SER A 958 3.01 5.20 28.74
C SER A 958 2.39 5.60 30.08
N ILE A 959 2.39 6.91 30.41
CA ILE A 959 1.71 7.47 31.59
C ILE A 959 0.20 7.26 31.49
N TYR A 960 -0.40 7.48 30.32
CA TYR A 960 -1.82 7.26 30.10
C TYR A 960 -2.18 5.78 30.24
N CYS A 961 -1.38 4.89 29.65
CA CYS A 961 -1.55 3.44 29.79
C CYS A 961 -1.56 2.99 31.26
N ILE A 962 -0.54 3.37 32.04
CA ILE A 962 -0.47 2.97 33.46
C ILE A 962 -1.64 3.56 34.26
N SER A 963 -2.04 4.80 33.95
CA SER A 963 -3.16 5.45 34.65
C SER A 963 -4.50 4.79 34.36
N SER A 964 -4.73 4.37 33.11
CA SER A 964 -5.92 3.59 32.75
C SER A 964 -5.96 2.24 33.45
N LEU A 965 -4.81 1.56 33.56
CA LEU A 965 -4.68 0.30 34.29
C LEU A 965 -4.94 0.47 35.80
N HIS A 966 -4.42 1.55 36.40
CA HIS A 966 -4.62 1.86 37.82
C HIS A 966 -6.08 2.21 38.15
N LEU A 967 -6.80 2.89 37.25
CA LEU A 967 -8.23 3.13 37.38
C LEU A 967 -9.05 1.84 37.31
N ASN A 968 -8.65 0.90 36.45
CA ASN A 968 -9.29 -0.41 36.34
C ASN A 968 -9.09 -1.26 37.60
N ASP A 969 -7.91 -1.17 38.25
CA ASP A 969 -7.62 -1.86 39.51
C ASP A 969 -8.42 -1.29 40.70
N LYS A 970 -8.53 0.04 40.81
CA LYS A 970 -9.20 0.71 41.96
C LYS A 970 -10.72 0.67 41.96
N THR A 971 -11.38 0.15 40.92
CA THR A 971 -12.86 0.01 40.93
C THR A 971 -13.26 -1.18 41.81
N PRO A 972 -13.95 -0.98 42.96
CA PRO A 972 -14.25 -2.07 43.89
C PRO A 972 -15.26 -3.05 43.30
N SER A 973 -14.98 -4.33 43.40
CA SER A 973 -15.87 -5.44 43.02
C SER A 973 -17.19 -5.51 43.83
N SER A 974 -17.39 -4.62 44.81
CA SER A 974 -18.51 -4.66 45.77
C SER A 974 -19.62 -3.64 45.50
N ASN A 975 -19.45 -2.70 44.57
CA ASN A 975 -20.53 -1.79 44.16
C ASN A 975 -21.20 -2.31 42.89
N ALA A 976 -22.15 -3.23 43.06
CA ALA A 976 -22.92 -3.86 41.99
C ALA A 976 -23.84 -2.90 41.18
N GLU A 977 -23.66 -1.59 41.31
CA GLU A 977 -24.43 -0.56 40.58
C GLU A 977 -23.56 0.39 39.74
N ALA A 978 -22.22 0.24 39.73
CA ALA A 978 -21.38 0.94 38.76
C ALA A 978 -21.43 0.19 37.42
N SER A 979 -21.82 0.88 36.35
CA SER A 979 -22.02 0.29 35.03
C SER A 979 -20.77 -0.46 34.53
N THR A 980 -20.97 -1.69 34.07
CA THR A 980 -19.99 -2.53 33.37
C THR A 980 -19.22 -1.77 32.28
N SER A 981 -19.84 -0.75 31.68
CA SER A 981 -19.23 0.14 30.68
C SER A 981 -17.93 0.84 31.13
N THR A 982 -17.79 1.23 32.41
CA THR A 982 -16.65 2.04 32.88
C THR A 982 -15.35 1.25 33.07
N ARG A 983 -15.46 -0.03 33.47
CA ARG A 983 -14.31 -0.95 33.56
C ARG A 983 -13.81 -1.34 32.17
N ASP A 984 -14.73 -1.68 31.27
CA ASP A 984 -14.40 -2.05 29.90
C ASP A 984 -13.73 -0.89 29.14
N THR A 985 -14.20 0.35 29.35
CA THR A 985 -13.60 1.55 28.74
C THR A 985 -12.16 1.78 29.22
N SER A 986 -11.87 1.60 30.51
CA SER A 986 -10.53 1.83 31.07
C SER A 986 -9.51 0.80 30.57
N LEU A 987 -9.94 -0.44 30.37
CA LEU A 987 -9.09 -1.49 29.80
C LEU A 987 -8.83 -1.24 28.30
N VAL A 988 -9.84 -0.84 27.52
CA VAL A 988 -9.68 -0.45 26.11
C VAL A 988 -8.70 0.71 25.95
N ASP A 989 -8.78 1.72 26.82
CA ASP A 989 -7.82 2.84 26.84
C ASP A 989 -6.39 2.34 27.13
N ALA A 990 -6.23 1.43 28.09
CA ALA A 990 -4.93 0.87 28.42
C ALA A 990 -4.29 0.13 27.22
N TYR A 991 -5.04 -0.72 26.52
CA TYR A 991 -4.55 -1.40 25.31
C TYR A 991 -4.20 -0.40 24.20
N THR A 992 -5.02 0.63 24.02
CA THR A 992 -4.80 1.69 23.04
C THR A 992 -3.49 2.43 23.28
N TYR A 993 -3.30 2.93 24.50
CA TYR A 993 -2.09 3.68 24.83
C TYR A 993 -0.85 2.79 24.90
N LEU A 994 -0.97 1.51 25.26
CA LEU A 994 0.14 0.57 25.18
C LEU A 994 0.68 0.43 23.76
N ASP A 995 -0.19 0.22 22.77
CA ASP A 995 0.21 0.09 21.36
C ASP A 995 0.90 1.37 20.86
N MET A 996 0.36 2.54 21.21
CA MET A 996 0.99 3.82 20.88
C MET A 996 2.38 3.96 21.52
N THR A 997 2.52 3.61 22.81
CA THR A 997 3.81 3.61 23.49
C THR A 997 4.81 2.66 22.83
N LEU A 998 4.43 1.41 22.55
CA LEU A 998 5.33 0.40 21.96
C LEU A 998 5.87 0.86 20.60
N ARG A 999 5.00 1.42 19.75
CA ARG A 999 5.39 1.89 18.42
C ARG A 999 6.33 3.10 18.48
N LEU A 1000 5.99 4.12 19.26
CA LEU A 1000 6.84 5.32 19.41
C LEU A 1000 8.16 4.99 20.12
N HIS A 1001 8.11 4.12 21.13
CA HIS A 1001 9.33 3.71 21.83
C HIS A 1001 10.31 3.00 20.89
N ARG A 1002 9.82 2.14 19.97
CA ARG A 1002 10.67 1.54 18.93
C ARG A 1002 11.32 2.61 18.03
N GLN A 1003 10.57 3.63 17.64
CA GLN A 1003 11.12 4.74 16.85
C GLN A 1003 12.18 5.54 17.63
N ASP A 1004 11.92 5.84 18.90
CA ASP A 1004 12.88 6.53 19.77
C ASP A 1004 14.17 5.71 19.91
N THR A 1005 14.06 4.38 20.05
CA THR A 1005 15.23 3.50 20.13
C THR A 1005 16.05 3.43 18.84
N HIS A 1006 15.42 3.53 17.67
CA HIS A 1006 16.13 3.64 16.39
C HIS A 1006 16.89 4.96 16.24
N HIS A 1007 16.43 6.01 16.92
CA HIS A 1007 17.04 7.34 16.94
C HIS A 1007 17.61 7.66 18.33
N LEU A 1008 18.28 6.69 18.95
CA LEU A 1008 18.86 6.84 20.29
C LEU A 1008 19.96 7.90 20.29
N THR A 1009 19.78 8.92 21.12
CA THR A 1009 20.71 10.02 21.38
C THR A 1009 20.88 10.21 22.88
N PRO A 1010 21.97 10.83 23.35
CA PRO A 1010 22.11 11.16 24.77
C PRO A 1010 20.97 12.02 25.33
N GLN A 1011 20.29 12.81 24.49
CA GLN A 1011 19.21 13.71 24.87
C GLN A 1011 17.88 12.98 25.10
N ASN A 1012 17.59 11.90 24.37
CA ASN A 1012 16.37 11.10 24.56
C ASN A 1012 16.60 9.79 25.32
N ALA A 1013 17.85 9.45 25.67
CA ALA A 1013 18.20 8.22 26.38
C ALA A 1013 17.45 8.05 27.72
N ASP A 1014 17.29 9.13 28.50
CA ASP A 1014 16.52 9.06 29.75
C ASP A 1014 15.03 8.84 29.51
N ALA A 1015 14.45 9.46 28.48
CA ALA A 1015 13.06 9.23 28.09
C ALA A 1015 12.82 7.78 27.62
N ILE A 1016 13.76 7.22 26.84
CA ILE A 1016 13.74 5.81 26.42
C ILE A 1016 13.84 4.90 27.64
N CYS A 1017 14.79 5.14 28.55
CA CYS A 1017 14.96 4.37 29.78
C CYS A 1017 13.69 4.36 30.65
N LEU A 1018 13.06 5.52 30.84
CA LEU A 1018 11.82 5.67 31.59
C LEU A 1018 10.64 5.01 30.89
N THR A 1019 10.53 5.16 29.57
CA THR A 1019 9.47 4.52 28.77
C THR A 1019 9.59 3.00 28.83
N SER A 1020 10.80 2.45 28.70
CA SER A 1020 11.06 1.03 28.89
C SER A 1020 10.65 0.56 30.28
N SER A 1021 10.90 1.36 31.32
CA SER A 1021 10.52 1.02 32.69
C SER A 1021 8.99 1.00 32.87
N ASN A 1022 8.28 1.97 32.31
CA ASN A 1022 6.82 2.02 32.30
C ASN A 1022 6.21 0.86 31.51
N LEU A 1023 6.79 0.48 30.37
CA LEU A 1023 6.34 -0.67 29.58
C LEU A 1023 6.40 -1.99 30.36
N ARG A 1024 7.38 -2.18 31.25
CA ARG A 1024 7.44 -3.37 32.12
C ARG A 1024 6.26 -3.40 33.10
N VAL A 1025 5.91 -2.24 33.68
CA VAL A 1025 4.74 -2.08 34.57
C VAL A 1025 3.46 -2.38 33.80
N CYS A 1026 3.28 -1.79 32.62
CA CYS A 1026 2.10 -2.04 31.77
C CYS A 1026 1.96 -3.52 31.40
N ALA A 1027 3.04 -4.14 30.90
CA ALA A 1027 3.03 -5.52 30.45
C ALA A 1027 2.62 -6.48 31.57
N PHE A 1028 3.08 -6.22 32.80
CA PHE A 1028 2.75 -7.06 33.95
C PHE A 1028 1.32 -6.82 34.46
N ALA A 1029 0.87 -5.56 34.52
CA ALA A 1029 -0.51 -5.23 34.87
C ALA A 1029 -1.53 -5.84 33.89
N MET A 1030 -1.17 -5.90 32.61
CA MET A 1030 -2.02 -6.51 31.58
C MET A 1030 -1.99 -8.03 31.60
N LEU A 1031 -0.89 -8.63 32.09
CA LEU A 1031 -0.81 -10.07 32.30
C LEU A 1031 -1.91 -10.54 33.28
N GLN A 1032 -2.29 -9.69 34.24
CA GLN A 1032 -3.41 -9.95 35.15
C GLN A 1032 -4.78 -9.96 34.47
N GLN A 1033 -4.92 -9.57 33.20
CA GLN A 1033 -6.24 -9.49 32.53
C GLN A 1033 -6.46 -10.61 31.51
N ARG A 1034 -5.45 -11.46 31.24
CA ARG A 1034 -5.55 -12.50 30.21
C ARG A 1034 -6.37 -13.73 30.64
N SER A 1035 -6.94 -14.43 29.67
CA SER A 1035 -7.52 -15.76 29.84
C SER A 1035 -6.41 -16.84 29.93
N LEU A 1036 -6.62 -17.83 30.79
CA LEU A 1036 -5.71 -18.98 30.99
C LEU A 1036 -6.31 -20.31 30.51
N SER A 1037 -7.44 -20.29 29.79
CA SER A 1037 -8.11 -21.49 29.31
C SER A 1037 -8.40 -21.40 27.80
N PRO A 1038 -7.78 -22.26 26.96
CA PRO A 1038 -6.67 -23.17 27.30
C PRO A 1038 -5.40 -22.38 27.70
N TYR A 1039 -4.56 -22.96 28.57
CA TYR A 1039 -3.36 -22.27 29.00
C TYR A 1039 -2.36 -22.17 27.84
N THR A 1040 -1.85 -20.97 27.64
CA THR A 1040 -0.75 -20.67 26.73
C THR A 1040 0.35 -19.96 27.52
N PRO A 1041 1.63 -20.11 27.19
CA PRO A 1041 2.67 -19.30 27.82
C PRO A 1041 2.43 -17.80 27.51
N PRO A 1042 2.79 -16.88 28.43
CA PRO A 1042 2.57 -15.44 28.25
C PRO A 1042 3.62 -14.81 27.31
N SER A 1043 3.69 -15.28 26.07
CA SER A 1043 4.70 -14.89 25.07
C SER A 1043 4.74 -13.38 24.82
N GLU A 1044 3.57 -12.72 24.77
CA GLU A 1044 3.49 -11.27 24.55
C GLU A 1044 4.12 -10.46 25.69
N TRP A 1045 3.93 -10.89 26.95
CA TRP A 1045 4.60 -10.27 28.09
C TRP A 1045 6.13 -10.44 28.02
N ILE A 1046 6.60 -11.64 27.65
CA ILE A 1046 8.05 -11.91 27.51
C ILE A 1046 8.64 -11.02 26.40
N LYS A 1047 7.98 -10.93 25.24
CA LYS A 1047 8.43 -10.11 24.09
C LYS A 1047 8.47 -8.62 24.43
N ILE A 1048 7.40 -8.06 25.01
CA ILE A 1048 7.35 -6.64 25.40
C ILE A 1048 8.45 -6.33 26.42
N THR A 1049 8.57 -7.14 27.47
CA THR A 1049 9.53 -6.91 28.55
C THR A 1049 10.97 -7.07 28.07
N ARG A 1050 11.25 -8.00 27.16
CA ARG A 1050 12.56 -8.19 26.54
C ARG A 1050 12.91 -7.04 25.59
N GLY A 1051 11.98 -6.59 24.76
CA GLY A 1051 12.17 -5.43 23.88
C GLY A 1051 12.47 -4.16 24.67
N ALA A 1052 11.67 -3.89 25.72
CA ALA A 1052 11.92 -2.80 26.67
C ALA A 1052 13.28 -2.95 27.36
N SER A 1053 13.72 -4.18 27.66
CA SER A 1053 15.01 -4.44 28.29
C SER A 1053 16.21 -4.17 27.39
N MET A 1054 16.11 -4.52 26.11
CA MET A 1054 17.13 -4.18 25.12
C MET A 1054 17.22 -2.67 24.90
N ALA A 1055 16.09 -1.98 24.79
CA ALA A 1055 16.01 -0.54 24.67
C ALA A 1055 16.63 0.17 25.89
N PHE A 1056 16.28 -0.28 27.09
CA PHE A 1056 16.84 0.19 28.34
C PHE A 1056 18.38 0.02 28.38
N LYS A 1057 18.88 -1.16 27.98
CA LYS A 1057 20.32 -1.44 27.94
C LYS A 1057 21.04 -0.52 26.96
N ALA A 1058 20.48 -0.32 25.77
CA ALA A 1058 21.04 0.59 24.76
C ALA A 1058 21.10 2.03 25.28
N ALA A 1059 20.03 2.51 25.94
CA ALA A 1059 20.00 3.83 26.55
C ALA A 1059 21.08 4.01 27.65
N CYS A 1060 21.20 3.05 28.56
CA CYS A 1060 22.26 3.05 29.58
C CYS A 1060 23.66 3.04 28.94
N GLN A 1061 23.86 2.24 27.89
CA GLN A 1061 25.14 2.17 27.17
C GLN A 1061 25.48 3.50 26.51
N CYS A 1062 24.52 4.14 25.85
CA CYS A 1062 24.67 5.45 25.20
C CYS A 1062 25.12 6.55 26.19
N ILE A 1063 24.62 6.51 27.43
CA ILE A 1063 25.03 7.44 28.48
C ILE A 1063 26.41 7.07 29.05
N SER A 1064 26.68 5.77 29.22
CA SER A 1064 27.95 5.27 29.77
C SER A 1064 29.16 5.41 28.82
N SER A 1065 28.94 5.47 27.50
CA SER A 1065 30.00 5.58 26.48
C SER A 1065 30.55 7.01 26.31
N ARG A 1066 30.09 7.99 27.11
CA ARG A 1066 30.75 9.30 27.18
C ARG A 1066 32.14 9.08 27.78
N HIS A 1067 33.17 9.25 26.95
CA HIS A 1067 34.56 9.31 27.37
C HIS A 1067 34.72 10.28 28.57
N VAL A 1068 35.37 9.76 29.62
CA VAL A 1068 36.19 10.30 30.73
C VAL A 1068 36.37 11.83 30.95
N ASP A 1069 35.96 12.71 30.02
CA ASP A 1069 36.11 14.18 30.10
C ASP A 1069 34.77 14.94 30.19
N ALA A 1070 33.62 14.27 30.28
CA ALA A 1070 32.34 14.93 30.55
C ALA A 1070 32.16 15.13 32.07
N ASN A 1071 31.98 16.37 32.52
CA ASN A 1071 31.69 16.74 33.92
C ASN A 1071 30.82 15.69 34.64
N ASP A 1072 31.34 15.12 35.73
CA ASP A 1072 30.69 14.14 36.62
C ASP A 1072 29.23 14.52 36.95
N GLU A 1073 28.91 15.81 37.01
CA GLU A 1073 27.55 16.31 37.27
C GLU A 1073 26.51 15.92 36.20
N ALA A 1074 26.85 15.94 34.91
CA ALA A 1074 25.87 15.68 33.85
C ALA A 1074 25.49 14.19 33.78
N GLN A 1075 26.46 13.30 34.01
CA GLN A 1075 26.23 11.86 34.08
C GLN A 1075 25.46 11.48 35.37
N ASN A 1076 25.71 12.17 36.48
CA ASN A 1076 24.95 12.00 37.73
C ASN A 1076 23.51 12.52 37.67
N ARG A 1077 23.17 13.39 36.71
CA ARG A 1077 21.79 13.86 36.47
C ARG A 1077 20.98 12.93 35.56
N SER A 1078 21.62 11.98 34.87
CA SER A 1078 20.91 11.05 33.98
C SER A 1078 20.18 9.97 34.76
N VAL A 1079 18.89 9.82 34.47
CA VAL A 1079 18.03 8.80 35.08
C VAL A 1079 18.49 7.38 34.73
N ALA A 1080 18.90 7.12 33.48
CA ALA A 1080 19.36 5.79 33.09
C ALA A 1080 20.64 5.39 33.83
N TRP A 1081 21.54 6.33 34.10
CA TRP A 1081 22.73 6.09 34.91
C TRP A 1081 22.39 5.87 36.39
N MET A 1082 21.40 6.59 36.91
CA MET A 1082 20.91 6.39 38.27
C MET A 1082 20.33 4.97 38.48
N PHE A 1083 19.70 4.37 37.47
CA PHE A 1083 19.27 2.97 37.54
C PHE A 1083 20.44 1.98 37.59
N VAL A 1084 21.47 2.21 36.76
CA VAL A 1084 22.69 1.37 36.74
C VAL A 1084 23.41 1.42 38.09
N LYS A 1085 23.55 2.60 38.70
CA LYS A 1085 24.15 2.73 40.04
C LYS A 1085 23.40 1.97 41.13
N ARG A 1086 22.07 1.86 41.02
CA ARG A 1086 21.21 1.15 41.99
C ARG A 1086 21.22 -0.36 41.79
N MET A 1087 21.49 -0.83 40.58
CA MET A 1087 21.59 -2.25 40.26
C MET A 1087 22.79 -2.50 39.34
N PRO A 1088 23.99 -2.66 39.94
CA PRO A 1088 25.22 -2.86 39.16
C PRO A 1088 25.15 -4.04 38.18
N VAL A 1089 24.38 -5.08 38.52
CA VAL A 1089 24.11 -6.25 37.66
C VAL A 1089 23.48 -5.91 36.29
N LEU A 1090 22.88 -4.73 36.13
CA LEU A 1090 22.38 -4.25 34.83
C LEU A 1090 23.51 -3.87 33.87
N ALA A 1091 24.66 -3.42 34.38
CA ALA A 1091 25.84 -3.14 33.59
C ALA A 1091 26.68 -4.39 33.36
N ASP A 1092 26.81 -5.25 34.38
CA ASP A 1092 27.58 -6.48 34.32
C ASP A 1092 26.87 -7.65 35.04
N PRO A 1093 26.18 -8.54 34.30
CA PRO A 1093 25.43 -9.65 34.88
C PRO A 1093 26.30 -10.89 35.18
N VAL A 1094 27.63 -10.82 35.01
CA VAL A 1094 28.52 -12.00 35.13
C VAL A 1094 28.39 -12.69 36.49
N GLU A 1095 28.35 -11.94 37.59
CA GLU A 1095 28.19 -12.51 38.94
C GLU A 1095 26.89 -13.31 39.07
N MET A 1096 25.80 -12.82 38.48
CA MET A 1096 24.48 -13.44 38.60
C MET A 1096 24.35 -14.72 37.76
N LEU A 1097 25.04 -14.79 36.61
CA LEU A 1097 25.01 -15.95 35.72
C LEU A 1097 26.11 -16.99 36.02
N ASP A 1098 26.85 -16.83 37.11
CA ASP A 1098 27.86 -17.81 37.56
C ASP A 1098 27.21 -19.17 37.90
N GLU A 1099 27.84 -20.27 37.47
CA GLU A 1099 27.33 -21.62 37.69
C GLU A 1099 27.18 -21.97 39.18
N GLN A 1100 27.95 -21.33 40.07
CA GLN A 1100 27.82 -21.51 41.52
C GLN A 1100 26.45 -21.07 42.04
N ASN A 1101 25.74 -20.19 41.31
CA ASN A 1101 24.42 -19.72 41.71
C ASN A 1101 23.28 -20.67 41.34
N ALA A 1102 23.51 -21.72 40.53
CA ALA A 1102 22.44 -22.65 40.15
C ALA A 1102 21.73 -23.29 41.35
N GLY A 1103 22.42 -23.43 42.49
CA GLY A 1103 21.84 -23.72 43.80
C GLY A 1103 20.92 -24.94 43.80
N MET A 1104 19.77 -24.83 44.47
CA MET A 1104 18.78 -25.91 44.59
C MET A 1104 18.15 -26.32 43.24
N PHE A 1105 18.14 -25.42 42.25
CA PHE A 1105 17.51 -25.67 40.94
C PHE A 1105 18.42 -26.42 39.96
N ILE A 1106 19.67 -26.74 40.33
CA ILE A 1106 20.61 -27.46 39.44
C ILE A 1106 20.09 -28.82 38.98
N HIS A 1107 19.25 -29.46 39.80
CA HIS A 1107 18.68 -30.77 39.48
C HIS A 1107 17.77 -30.72 38.25
N LEU A 1108 17.22 -29.55 37.89
CA LEU A 1108 16.40 -29.33 36.71
C LEU A 1108 17.17 -29.37 35.39
N LEU A 1109 18.51 -29.44 35.41
CA LEU A 1109 19.32 -29.76 34.21
C LEU A 1109 19.47 -31.27 33.99
N ARG A 1110 19.12 -32.10 34.97
CA ARG A 1110 19.28 -33.55 34.84
C ARG A 1110 18.21 -34.09 33.89
N ARG A 1111 18.63 -35.02 33.03
CA ARG A 1111 17.79 -35.65 32.02
C ARG A 1111 17.54 -37.11 32.38
N SER A 1112 16.28 -37.47 32.57
CA SER A 1112 15.81 -38.85 32.74
C SER A 1112 16.00 -39.67 31.45
N HIS A 1113 15.93 -41.00 31.51
CA HIS A 1113 15.99 -41.83 30.28
C HIS A 1113 14.91 -41.45 29.26
N SER A 1114 13.71 -41.07 29.72
CA SER A 1114 12.63 -40.57 28.87
C SER A 1114 13.00 -39.24 28.20
N ASP A 1115 13.69 -38.36 28.91
CA ASP A 1115 14.12 -37.05 28.39
C ASP A 1115 15.16 -37.21 27.28
N TRP A 1116 16.03 -38.22 27.36
CA TRP A 1116 17.03 -38.51 26.32
C TRP A 1116 16.41 -38.91 25.00
N GLU A 1117 15.25 -39.58 25.03
CA GLU A 1117 14.54 -40.03 23.84
C GLU A 1117 13.63 -38.94 23.25
N ASN A 1118 13.04 -38.10 24.11
CA ASN A 1118 11.94 -37.21 23.72
C ASN A 1118 12.30 -35.71 23.71
N GLU A 1119 13.37 -35.29 24.39
CA GLU A 1119 13.80 -33.89 24.46
C GLU A 1119 14.97 -33.63 23.50
N GLU A 1120 14.81 -32.67 22.58
CA GLU A 1120 15.92 -32.17 21.77
C GLU A 1120 16.91 -31.40 22.65
N TRP A 1121 18.20 -31.73 22.57
CA TRP A 1121 19.23 -31.15 23.43
C TRP A 1121 20.49 -30.79 22.64
N SER A 1122 20.70 -29.49 22.43
CA SER A 1122 21.91 -28.92 21.85
C SER A 1122 22.69 -28.14 22.90
N GLU A 1123 23.97 -27.82 22.62
CA GLU A 1123 24.78 -26.93 23.47
C GLU A 1123 24.09 -25.57 23.71
N GLU A 1124 23.31 -25.08 22.73
CA GLU A 1124 22.58 -23.82 22.82
C GLU A 1124 21.37 -23.93 23.76
N ILE A 1125 20.65 -25.07 23.74
CA ILE A 1125 19.53 -25.37 24.64
C ILE A 1125 20.04 -25.53 26.08
N GLU A 1126 21.13 -26.28 26.25
CA GLU A 1126 21.75 -26.48 27.56
C GLU A 1126 22.19 -25.15 28.17
N LYS A 1127 22.85 -24.28 27.39
CA LYS A 1127 23.26 -22.95 27.83
C LYS A 1127 22.05 -22.10 28.26
N ALA A 1128 20.94 -22.17 27.53
CA ALA A 1128 19.73 -21.40 27.82
C ALA A 1128 19.08 -21.83 29.14
N TYR A 1129 18.95 -23.14 29.38
CA TYR A 1129 18.44 -23.63 30.66
C TYR A 1129 19.40 -23.35 31.81
N ARG A 1130 20.70 -23.58 31.60
CA ARG A 1130 21.73 -23.37 32.62
C ARG A 1130 21.79 -21.92 33.10
N SER A 1131 21.83 -20.95 32.17
CA SER A 1131 21.82 -19.52 32.51
C SER A 1131 20.55 -19.10 33.26
N THR A 1132 19.39 -19.62 32.86
CA THR A 1132 18.11 -19.36 33.54
C THR A 1132 18.08 -19.93 34.96
N ILE A 1133 18.64 -21.11 35.17
CA ILE A 1133 18.78 -21.75 36.48
C ILE A 1133 19.74 -20.97 37.38
N CYS A 1134 20.86 -20.49 36.85
CA CYS A 1134 21.80 -19.64 37.59
C CYS A 1134 21.14 -18.33 38.03
N PHE A 1135 20.38 -17.69 37.13
CA PHE A 1135 19.56 -16.53 37.47
C PHE A 1135 18.57 -16.83 38.61
N LEU A 1136 17.81 -17.91 38.49
CA LEU A 1136 16.82 -18.31 39.48
C LEU A 1136 17.44 -18.52 40.87
N GLY A 1137 18.55 -19.25 40.93
CA GLY A 1137 19.23 -19.49 42.19
C GLY A 1137 19.90 -18.23 42.76
N TYR A 1138 20.36 -17.30 41.91
CA TYR A 1138 20.82 -15.99 42.37
C TYR A 1138 19.69 -15.18 43.02
N VAL A 1139 18.50 -15.12 42.40
CA VAL A 1139 17.34 -14.44 42.98
C VAL A 1139 16.91 -15.10 44.28
N TYR A 1140 16.82 -16.43 44.29
CA TYR A 1140 16.42 -17.18 45.47
C TYR A 1140 17.39 -16.99 46.65
N LYS A 1141 18.70 -17.00 46.39
CA LYS A 1141 19.74 -16.69 47.40
C LYS A 1141 19.56 -15.28 48.00
N HIS A 1142 19.16 -14.28 47.21
CA HIS A 1142 18.87 -12.94 47.73
C HIS A 1142 17.62 -12.90 48.60
N ILE A 1143 16.61 -13.70 48.27
CA ILE A 1143 15.43 -13.87 49.11
C ILE A 1143 15.81 -14.53 50.44
N GLU A 1144 16.54 -15.65 50.42
CA GLU A 1144 16.98 -16.33 51.64
C GLU A 1144 17.88 -15.45 52.52
N ALA A 1145 18.75 -14.66 51.89
CA ALA A 1145 19.59 -13.68 52.58
C ALA A 1145 18.82 -12.46 53.12
N LYS A 1146 17.49 -12.40 52.94
CA LYS A 1146 16.64 -11.26 53.31
C LYS A 1146 17.19 -9.93 52.79
N ALA A 1147 17.70 -9.94 51.55
CA ALA A 1147 18.21 -8.75 50.89
C ALA A 1147 17.09 -7.70 50.73
N ASN A 1148 17.45 -6.44 50.48
CA ASN A 1148 16.47 -5.35 50.37
C ASN A 1148 15.29 -5.74 49.45
N PRO A 1149 14.02 -5.66 49.92
CA PRO A 1149 12.85 -6.08 49.15
C PRO A 1149 12.76 -5.43 47.77
N ALA A 1150 13.20 -4.17 47.65
CA ALA A 1150 13.21 -3.43 46.39
C ALA A 1150 14.29 -3.92 45.41
N VAL A 1151 15.36 -4.57 45.88
CA VAL A 1151 16.36 -5.23 45.03
C VAL A 1151 15.79 -6.54 44.50
N ILE A 1152 15.23 -7.36 45.38
CA ILE A 1152 14.59 -8.64 45.02
C ILE A 1152 13.49 -8.42 43.99
N THR A 1153 12.61 -7.45 44.23
CA THR A 1153 11.50 -7.13 43.33
C THR A 1153 11.99 -6.69 41.96
N ARG A 1154 13.04 -5.85 41.89
CA ARG A 1154 13.62 -5.43 40.61
C ARG A 1154 14.33 -6.56 39.87
N LEU A 1155 14.97 -7.49 40.58
CA LEU A 1155 15.57 -8.69 39.97
C LEU A 1155 14.49 -9.56 39.32
N LEU A 1156 13.36 -9.79 40.02
CA LEU A 1156 12.22 -10.53 39.50
C LEU A 1156 11.63 -9.87 38.24
N ILE A 1157 11.30 -8.58 38.30
CA ILE A 1157 10.77 -7.83 37.13
C ILE A 1157 11.79 -7.78 35.98
N GLY A 1158 13.07 -7.78 36.31
CA GLY A 1158 14.18 -7.79 35.37
C GLY A 1158 14.42 -9.14 34.69
N PHE A 1159 13.73 -10.22 35.07
CA PHE A 1159 13.96 -11.57 34.51
C PHE A 1159 14.14 -11.60 32.97
N PRO A 1160 13.26 -11.01 32.14
CA PRO A 1160 13.41 -11.06 30.69
C PRO A 1160 14.63 -10.29 30.14
N PHE A 1161 15.25 -9.41 30.95
CA PHE A 1161 16.50 -8.72 30.61
C PHE A 1161 17.70 -9.68 30.61
N PHE A 1162 17.69 -10.70 31.48
CA PHE A 1162 18.88 -11.50 31.79
C PHE A 1162 18.92 -12.86 31.09
N ILE A 1163 17.79 -13.35 30.58
CA ILE A 1163 17.69 -14.67 29.95
C ILE A 1163 18.12 -14.69 28.48
N GLU A 1164 18.60 -15.87 28.05
CA GLU A 1164 18.95 -16.15 26.66
C GLU A 1164 17.72 -16.15 25.74
N GLN A 1165 17.88 -15.71 24.49
CA GLN A 1165 16.79 -15.74 23.49
C GLN A 1165 16.25 -17.16 23.30
N ARG A 1166 17.15 -18.15 23.34
CA ARG A 1166 16.79 -19.55 23.13
C ARG A 1166 15.86 -20.08 24.23
N PHE A 1167 15.94 -19.57 25.46
CA PHE A 1167 15.00 -19.95 26.52
C PHE A 1167 13.58 -19.50 26.18
N VAL A 1168 13.43 -18.29 25.64
CA VAL A 1168 12.12 -17.75 25.20
C VAL A 1168 11.51 -18.59 24.09
N GLU A 1169 12.32 -19.00 23.11
CA GLU A 1169 11.88 -19.89 22.03
C GLU A 1169 11.40 -21.24 22.57
N LEU A 1170 12.08 -21.80 23.56
CA LEU A 1170 11.69 -23.07 24.18
C LEU A 1170 10.37 -22.94 24.97
N VAL A 1171 10.12 -21.79 25.59
CA VAL A 1171 8.83 -21.46 26.22
C VAL A 1171 7.72 -21.37 25.17
N ASP A 1172 7.95 -20.66 24.06
CA ASP A 1172 6.97 -20.52 22.97
C ASP A 1172 6.69 -21.85 22.25
N GLU A 1173 7.69 -22.72 22.15
CA GLU A 1173 7.58 -24.10 21.66
C GLU A 1173 6.79 -25.02 22.62
N GLY A 1174 6.49 -24.56 23.84
CA GLY A 1174 5.76 -25.32 24.85
C GLY A 1174 6.56 -26.48 25.44
N LYS A 1175 7.90 -26.35 25.53
CA LYS A 1175 8.75 -27.41 26.10
C LYS A 1175 8.54 -27.51 27.60
N ASP A 1176 8.20 -28.70 28.10
CA ASP A 1176 7.84 -28.92 29.51
C ASP A 1176 8.89 -28.39 30.50
N ARG A 1177 10.19 -28.60 30.23
CA ARG A 1177 11.28 -28.09 31.08
C ARG A 1177 11.33 -26.55 31.10
N ALA A 1178 11.11 -25.90 29.96
CA ALA A 1178 11.04 -24.44 29.88
C ALA A 1178 9.83 -23.90 30.63
N LEU A 1179 8.68 -24.58 30.53
CA LEU A 1179 7.45 -24.25 31.26
C LEU A 1179 7.60 -24.45 32.76
N ALA A 1180 8.26 -25.52 33.21
CA ALA A 1180 8.56 -25.75 34.62
C ALA A 1180 9.43 -24.64 35.21
N LEU A 1181 10.50 -24.24 34.50
CA LEU A 1181 11.36 -23.11 34.92
C LEU A 1181 10.58 -21.79 34.94
N LEU A 1182 9.69 -21.55 33.97
CA LEU A 1182 8.79 -20.40 33.97
C LEU A 1182 7.80 -20.43 35.15
N GLY A 1183 7.33 -21.62 35.53
CA GLY A 1183 6.46 -21.83 36.69
C GLY A 1183 7.14 -21.48 38.01
N ILE A 1184 8.43 -21.81 38.16
CA ILE A 1184 9.26 -21.42 39.32
C ILE A 1184 9.39 -19.89 39.38
N ILE A 1185 9.64 -19.22 38.25
CA ILE A 1185 9.74 -17.76 38.20
C ILE A 1185 8.43 -17.11 38.68
N PHE A 1186 7.28 -17.57 38.17
CA PHE A 1186 5.98 -17.06 38.60
C PHE A 1186 5.66 -17.40 40.07
N ALA A 1187 6.11 -18.54 40.59
CA ALA A 1187 6.00 -18.85 42.01
C ALA A 1187 6.76 -17.84 42.88
N LEU A 1188 7.95 -17.42 42.46
CA LEU A 1188 8.72 -16.38 43.17
C LEU A 1188 8.02 -15.00 43.15
N PHE A 1189 7.21 -14.70 42.14
CA PHE A 1189 6.40 -13.47 42.09
C PHE A 1189 5.27 -13.43 43.13
N VAL A 1190 4.84 -14.57 43.70
CA VAL A 1190 3.78 -14.62 44.72
C VAL A 1190 4.16 -13.79 45.95
N ARG A 1191 5.46 -13.77 46.29
CA ARG A 1191 6.00 -13.03 47.44
C ARG A 1191 5.93 -11.50 47.28
N VAL A 1192 5.64 -11.00 46.08
CA VAL A 1192 5.51 -9.56 45.78
C VAL A 1192 4.11 -9.18 45.28
N LYS A 1193 3.11 -10.01 45.58
CA LYS A 1193 1.71 -9.87 45.13
C LYS A 1193 1.01 -8.58 45.59
N ASN A 1194 1.46 -7.93 46.66
CA ASN A 1194 0.83 -6.71 47.18
C ASN A 1194 1.08 -5.47 46.32
N ILE A 1195 1.98 -5.54 45.34
CA ILE A 1195 2.14 -4.49 44.33
C ILE A 1195 0.98 -4.62 43.35
N TRP A 1196 0.11 -3.61 43.29
CA TRP A 1196 -1.15 -3.67 42.54
C TRP A 1196 -1.00 -4.11 41.07
N TRP A 1197 0.06 -3.66 40.40
CA TRP A 1197 0.31 -3.98 39.00
C TRP A 1197 0.97 -5.37 38.79
N ILE A 1198 1.39 -6.04 39.87
CA ILE A 1198 1.80 -7.46 39.88
C ILE A 1198 0.62 -8.34 40.29
N GLY A 1199 -0.04 -8.00 41.41
CA GLY A 1199 -1.22 -8.66 41.94
C GLY A 1199 -1.06 -10.18 42.08
N LEU A 1200 -2.14 -10.92 41.83
CA LEU A 1200 -2.17 -12.39 41.91
C LEU A 1200 -1.63 -13.08 40.65
N CYS A 1201 -0.88 -12.38 39.80
CA CYS A 1201 -0.41 -12.92 38.52
C CYS A 1201 0.45 -14.16 38.69
N GLY A 1202 1.39 -14.15 39.65
CA GLY A 1202 2.29 -15.28 39.90
C GLY A 1202 1.53 -16.57 40.17
N GLU A 1203 0.58 -16.52 41.11
CA GLU A 1203 -0.25 -17.67 41.48
C GLU A 1203 -1.11 -18.17 40.30
N ARG A 1204 -1.67 -17.23 39.52
CA ARG A 1204 -2.53 -17.55 38.37
C ARG A 1204 -1.77 -18.25 37.24
N GLU A 1205 -0.65 -17.68 36.82
CA GLU A 1205 0.18 -18.24 35.74
C GLU A 1205 0.77 -19.59 36.17
N THR A 1206 1.28 -19.71 37.40
CA THR A 1206 1.77 -20.99 37.93
C THR A 1206 0.69 -22.05 37.94
N ARG A 1207 -0.55 -21.74 38.37
CA ARG A 1207 -1.67 -22.70 38.32
C ARG A 1207 -1.97 -23.17 36.88
N GLY A 1208 -1.90 -22.26 35.91
CA GLY A 1208 -2.07 -22.59 34.49
C GLY A 1208 -0.99 -23.53 33.97
N ILE A 1209 0.28 -23.26 34.30
CA ILE A 1209 1.44 -24.10 33.95
C ILE A 1209 1.32 -25.49 34.57
N LEU A 1210 1.03 -25.57 35.87
CA LEU A 1210 0.89 -26.83 36.59
C LEU A 1210 -0.24 -27.71 35.99
N GLY A 1211 -1.27 -27.09 35.43
CA GLY A 1211 -2.39 -27.76 34.78
C GLY A 1211 -2.06 -28.41 33.43
N ILE A 1212 -0.96 -28.01 32.77
CA ILE A 1212 -0.56 -28.56 31.47
C ILE A 1212 0.69 -29.43 31.52
N LEU A 1213 1.54 -29.30 32.55
CA LEU A 1213 2.70 -30.17 32.73
C LEU A 1213 2.26 -31.63 32.93
N GLY A 1214 2.99 -32.59 32.38
CA GLY A 1214 2.71 -34.03 32.53
C GLY A 1214 2.91 -34.57 33.95
N ASP A 1215 2.57 -35.84 34.17
CA ASP A 1215 2.69 -36.52 35.46
C ASP A 1215 4.16 -36.81 35.84
N GLU A 1216 5.04 -36.89 34.85
CA GLU A 1216 6.48 -37.08 35.01
C GLU A 1216 7.18 -35.90 35.69
N TRP A 1217 6.56 -34.72 35.73
CA TRP A 1217 7.05 -33.52 36.43
C TRP A 1217 6.52 -33.39 37.86
N ARG A 1218 5.93 -34.43 38.44
CA ARG A 1218 5.26 -34.38 39.77
C ARG A 1218 6.11 -33.78 40.87
N ASP A 1219 7.39 -34.15 40.97
CA ASP A 1219 8.28 -33.65 42.03
C ASP A 1219 8.52 -32.14 41.88
N VAL A 1220 8.68 -31.66 40.64
CA VAL A 1220 8.84 -30.24 40.33
C VAL A 1220 7.53 -29.47 40.54
N LYS A 1221 6.37 -30.10 40.27
CA LYS A 1221 5.06 -29.50 40.59
C LYS A 1221 4.91 -29.27 42.10
N GLU A 1222 5.37 -30.19 42.93
CA GLU A 1222 5.34 -30.02 44.40
C GLU A 1222 6.33 -28.96 44.86
N GLU A 1223 7.54 -28.91 44.29
CA GLU A 1223 8.53 -27.83 44.56
C GLU A 1223 7.96 -26.45 44.23
N ILE A 1224 7.31 -26.30 43.07
CA ILE A 1224 6.62 -25.05 42.69
C ILE A 1224 5.49 -24.71 43.69
N ALA A 1225 4.73 -25.71 44.13
CA ALA A 1225 3.67 -25.51 45.13
C ALA A 1225 4.23 -25.09 46.49
N GLU A 1226 5.38 -25.63 46.90
CA GLU A 1226 6.10 -25.23 48.11
C GLU A 1226 6.57 -23.78 48.03
N LEU A 1227 7.19 -23.37 46.92
CA LEU A 1227 7.58 -21.98 46.68
C LEU A 1227 6.40 -21.01 46.75
N ILE A 1228 5.22 -21.41 46.26
CA ILE A 1228 3.98 -20.61 46.41
C ILE A 1228 3.61 -20.48 47.89
N ARG A 1229 3.60 -21.59 48.65
CA ARG A 1229 3.28 -21.58 50.10
C ARG A 1229 4.23 -20.69 50.88
N GLU A 1230 5.53 -20.78 50.62
CA GLU A 1230 6.54 -19.90 51.21
C GLU A 1230 6.41 -18.44 50.75
N GLY A 1231 5.79 -18.22 49.59
CA GLY A 1231 5.54 -16.90 49.01
C GLY A 1231 4.27 -16.23 49.50
N GLU A 1232 3.43 -16.90 50.30
CA GLU A 1232 2.16 -16.33 50.78
C GLU A 1232 2.35 -15.11 51.67
N MET A 1233 3.42 -15.11 52.47
CA MET A 1233 3.85 -13.95 53.27
C MET A 1233 4.57 -12.95 52.35
N ASP A 1234 4.13 -11.70 52.37
CA ASP A 1234 4.68 -10.66 51.50
C ASP A 1234 6.16 -10.40 51.79
N ILE A 1235 6.93 -10.00 50.77
CA ILE A 1235 8.38 -9.80 50.88
C ILE A 1235 8.76 -8.80 51.98
N TYR A 1236 7.92 -7.81 52.25
CA TYR A 1236 8.18 -6.82 53.31
C TYR A 1236 7.82 -7.35 54.71
N GLU A 1237 6.95 -8.36 54.81
CA GLU A 1237 6.64 -9.06 56.07
C GLU A 1237 7.65 -10.19 56.35
N PHE A 1238 8.17 -10.83 55.30
CA PHE A 1238 9.14 -11.91 55.39
C PHE A 1238 10.52 -11.45 55.88
N ILE A 1239 10.96 -10.26 55.45
CA ILE A 1239 12.25 -9.68 55.82
C ILE A 1239 12.19 -9.11 57.22
#